data_AF-A0A1W9MU90-F1
#
_entry.id   AF-A0A1W9MU90-F1
#
_cell.length_a   1.000
_cell.length_b   1.000
_cell.length_c   1.000
_cell.angle_alpha   90.00
_cell.angle_beta   90.00
_cell.angle_gamma   90.00
#
_symmetry.space_group_name_H-M   'P 1'
#
loop_
_entity.id
_entity.type
_entity.pdbx_description
1 polymer ?
#
loop_
_entity_poly.entity_id
_entity_poly.type
_entity_poly.pdbx_seq_one_letter_code
_entity_poly.pdbx_strand_id
1 'polypeptide(L)'
;ESVNVSGAGAKQPNSWIYTATHSSGNGGELSISSPLLSVGDNGVIYAATLGDENLCNTGADGNGGNIEIKVKQLEMSGDASVSARSLGTGNAGDISIIADETIQMKNSAVTTQAESADGGNISVRSQGIIHLKDSEITAEVGGGKGDGGNISIDPEFVILDKSNIIADANEGNGGNIHIVADQFIRSANSRVSASSRLGIEGTVEIESSETDIGSLTSLPADFLDAARWLKTPCSERSGQNTSRLVFGARDALPTRLDDWLASPPCHFERGEKSDFREALRGEEFYRKGDFANAVRSLESALPDLDKQGKAYLHALLYLASAYQSLGYHQNALTLLQSSADDAKKTEDFYRHALLFGTLGDIYLSLGDVAEAESYFKKGLTAAELSKKPELLTNILNHKGNLLAAAKDYEGAAAAYKKSLDIIRQSEESAQNTQPFSFPRSAWECSPEMECKTGFKPVLRSHAERGNVERDQAGNSYLNELKSKILLNAAHLKFLKGDYKGAAADTEKAMRQIETLPESHDKSSDFISLALLARNIRKVYLPDKEHLGTLVSEALQKAKHIAENLNDIPNLSYSYGYLGQYFETEENGYAEALRLTRKALFFAQQGNYPEILYLWQWQLGRLFQASGDIEKSLIAYSQAISTLQPVRKEFFSGYRSKKDAFYENVKPVYLALTALLLKQADAAENDEKRKAGLKAAVNTMELLKAAELENYFEDECVTVKPKKTIEPGHVPARTALIYPILFPDHLTLLLTLPGGIMKQINVQADAEHIRKTASQFRERLQGISKMNRILYYAKPLYDLLIRPVEAELKAGETDTLMIAPDGALRMIPFAALYDGKQFLIEKYAVATVPGITMTDAEQTRRENIGVLLNGLSESVQGFETLPGVENEFEEIRKIMGKGEILLNKTYTSDNLLHKFKNYDYSFVVMATHGVFGSSPRDTFLLTYNGRLDMNQMEELIGLGKFRNRQIDLLTLSACQTAMGDERAALGLCGIALKAGAKSAVATLWSVYDESASLLITEFYKELRISGSSKAKALQNAQKKFLSQKAYAHPAYWAPFLLIGNWY
;
A
#
# COMPACT_ATOMS: atom_id res chain seq x y z
N GLU A 1 35.47 -34.46 -15.00
CA GLU A 1 35.02 -33.05 -14.82
C GLU A 1 33.57 -33.00 -14.34
N SER A 2 32.69 -33.84 -14.87
CA SER A 2 31.36 -34.12 -14.30
C SER A 2 30.99 -35.60 -14.47
N VAL A 3 30.02 -36.07 -13.68
CA VAL A 3 29.32 -37.35 -13.87
C VAL A 3 27.87 -37.00 -14.20
N ASN A 4 27.34 -37.52 -15.30
CA ASN A 4 25.95 -37.29 -15.71
C ASN A 4 25.23 -38.64 -15.90
N VAL A 5 24.09 -38.80 -15.24
CA VAL A 5 23.22 -39.98 -15.30
C VAL A 5 21.85 -39.53 -15.78
N SER A 6 21.54 -39.69 -17.07
CA SER A 6 20.28 -39.25 -17.68
C SER A 6 19.61 -40.39 -18.47
N GLY A 7 18.35 -40.74 -18.15
CA GLY A 7 17.58 -41.74 -18.88
C GLY A 7 16.78 -41.14 -20.05
N ALA A 8 16.42 -41.93 -21.07
CA ALA A 8 15.66 -41.45 -22.24
C ALA A 8 14.38 -42.28 -22.53
N GLY A 9 13.82 -42.97 -21.53
CA GLY A 9 12.71 -43.91 -21.72
C GLY A 9 11.41 -43.50 -21.01
N ALA A 10 10.29 -43.46 -21.74
CA ALA A 10 8.98 -43.08 -21.20
C ALA A 10 8.28 -44.15 -20.33
N LYS A 11 8.89 -45.33 -20.10
CA LYS A 11 8.25 -46.46 -19.39
C LYS A 11 9.15 -47.34 -18.49
N GLN A 12 10.47 -47.16 -18.48
CA GLN A 12 11.41 -47.78 -17.51
C GLN A 12 12.64 -46.87 -17.33
N PRO A 13 13.25 -46.81 -16.12
CA PRO A 13 14.51 -46.09 -15.92
C PRO A 13 15.57 -46.77 -16.80
N ASN A 14 16.19 -46.03 -17.73
CA ASN A 14 17.11 -46.62 -18.71
C ASN A 14 18.59 -46.33 -18.41
N SER A 15 18.91 -45.69 -17.29
CA SER A 15 20.29 -45.35 -16.91
C SER A 15 20.49 -45.43 -15.41
N TRP A 16 21.40 -46.30 -15.00
CA TRP A 16 21.66 -46.62 -13.59
C TRP A 16 23.15 -46.51 -13.26
N ILE A 17 23.46 -46.03 -12.05
CA ILE A 17 24.71 -46.38 -11.36
C ILE A 17 24.29 -47.19 -10.14
N TYR A 18 24.68 -48.46 -10.07
CA TYR A 18 24.19 -49.30 -8.99
C TYR A 18 25.13 -50.40 -8.52
N THR A 19 24.83 -50.88 -7.32
CA THR A 19 25.35 -52.12 -6.75
C THR A 19 24.17 -52.91 -6.19
N ALA A 20 24.11 -54.20 -6.51
CA ALA A 20 23.01 -55.06 -6.07
C ALA A 20 23.51 -56.45 -5.67
N THR A 21 23.10 -56.91 -4.50
CA THR A 21 23.32 -58.28 -4.05
C THR A 21 22.02 -59.07 -4.23
N HIS A 22 22.05 -60.13 -5.04
CA HIS A 22 20.90 -61.00 -5.31
C HIS A 22 20.98 -62.29 -4.48
N SER A 23 20.81 -62.20 -3.15
CA SER A 23 20.72 -63.32 -2.19
C SER A 23 20.62 -62.78 -0.74
N SER A 24 21.05 -63.54 0.26
CA SER A 24 21.10 -63.18 1.69
C SER A 24 22.33 -62.36 2.13
N GLY A 25 23.15 -61.86 1.19
CA GLY A 25 24.31 -61.02 1.51
C GLY A 25 23.97 -59.52 1.53
N ASN A 26 24.73 -58.72 2.27
CA ASN A 26 24.55 -57.26 2.28
C ASN A 26 24.79 -56.64 0.89
N GLY A 27 24.08 -55.56 0.59
CA GLY A 27 24.27 -54.75 -0.60
C GLY A 27 25.67 -54.13 -0.59
N GLY A 28 26.27 -53.99 -1.77
CA GLY A 28 27.59 -53.37 -1.89
C GLY A 28 27.58 -51.87 -1.56
N GLU A 29 28.75 -51.30 -1.32
CA GLU A 29 28.92 -49.86 -1.09
C GLU A 29 29.17 -49.13 -2.41
N LEU A 30 28.54 -47.98 -2.60
CA LEU A 30 28.67 -47.14 -3.79
C LEU A 30 29.22 -45.77 -3.42
N SER A 31 30.46 -45.46 -3.82
CA SER A 31 31.09 -44.15 -3.60
C SER A 31 31.26 -43.40 -4.93
N ILE A 32 30.72 -42.19 -5.02
CA ILE A 32 30.81 -41.31 -6.19
C ILE A 32 31.55 -40.03 -5.81
N SER A 33 32.62 -39.69 -6.53
CA SER A 33 33.33 -38.41 -6.34
C SER A 33 33.56 -37.69 -7.67
N SER A 34 33.08 -36.45 -7.76
CA SER A 34 33.14 -35.62 -8.98
C SER A 34 32.91 -34.15 -8.63
N PRO A 35 33.52 -33.17 -9.32
CA PRO A 35 33.17 -31.76 -9.11
C PRO A 35 31.66 -31.47 -9.31
N LEU A 36 31.06 -32.03 -10.35
CA LEU A 36 29.61 -31.93 -10.62
C LEU A 36 29.02 -33.34 -10.81
N LEU A 37 27.93 -33.63 -10.12
CA LEU A 37 27.09 -34.81 -10.37
C LEU A 37 25.68 -34.33 -10.80
N SER A 38 25.26 -34.71 -12.00
CA SER A 38 23.91 -34.44 -12.52
C SER A 38 23.16 -35.75 -12.72
N VAL A 39 21.96 -35.86 -12.16
CA VAL A 39 21.06 -37.01 -12.31
C VAL A 39 19.73 -36.50 -12.86
N GLY A 40 19.40 -36.84 -14.11
CA GLY A 40 18.27 -36.30 -14.85
C GLY A 40 17.38 -37.39 -15.46
N ASP A 41 16.18 -37.02 -15.90
CA ASP A 41 15.35 -37.79 -16.83
C ASP A 41 15.19 -39.30 -16.47
N ASN A 42 14.65 -39.60 -15.28
CA ASN A 42 14.52 -40.96 -14.71
C ASN A 42 15.87 -41.68 -14.48
N GLY A 43 16.96 -40.94 -14.32
CA GLY A 43 18.26 -41.48 -13.89
C GLY A 43 18.20 -41.98 -12.45
N VAL A 44 18.82 -43.13 -12.18
CA VAL A 44 18.72 -43.76 -10.85
C VAL A 44 20.10 -44.18 -10.35
N ILE A 45 20.42 -43.83 -9.11
CA ILE A 45 21.58 -44.30 -8.37
C ILE A 45 21.07 -45.20 -7.25
N TYR A 46 21.50 -46.46 -7.16
CA TYR A 46 21.01 -47.31 -6.07
C TYR A 46 21.99 -48.35 -5.55
N ALA A 47 21.87 -48.67 -4.27
CA ALA A 47 22.59 -49.74 -3.61
C ALA A 47 21.56 -50.63 -2.91
N ALA A 48 21.42 -51.87 -3.37
CA ALA A 48 20.31 -52.72 -2.93
C ALA A 48 20.68 -54.17 -2.60
N THR A 49 19.90 -54.75 -1.71
CA THR A 49 19.80 -56.21 -1.57
C THR A 49 18.47 -56.65 -2.14
N LEU A 50 18.53 -57.39 -3.23
CA LEU A 50 17.38 -57.86 -3.99
C LEU A 50 17.17 -59.34 -3.67
N GLY A 51 15.96 -59.73 -3.24
CA GLY A 51 15.60 -61.13 -3.06
C GLY A 51 15.67 -61.91 -4.39
N ASP A 52 15.83 -63.23 -4.32
CA ASP A 52 15.74 -64.06 -5.52
C ASP A 52 14.26 -64.25 -5.91
N GLU A 53 13.83 -63.62 -7.02
CA GLU A 53 12.47 -63.71 -7.53
C GLU A 53 12.06 -65.15 -7.93
N ASN A 54 13.01 -66.09 -8.05
CA ASN A 54 12.74 -67.47 -8.48
C ASN A 54 12.64 -68.50 -7.33
N LEU A 55 12.78 -68.09 -6.07
CA LEU A 55 12.69 -68.98 -4.91
C LEU A 55 11.60 -68.50 -3.93
N CYS A 56 10.41 -69.08 -4.06
CA CYS A 56 9.37 -68.98 -3.03
C CYS A 56 9.95 -69.43 -1.67
N ASN A 57 10.12 -68.48 -0.74
CA ASN A 57 10.57 -68.62 0.66
C ASN A 57 12.07 -68.52 1.01
N THR A 58 12.87 -67.70 0.31
CA THR A 58 14.06 -67.11 0.96
C THR A 58 13.98 -65.59 0.84
N GLY A 59 13.59 -64.91 1.91
CA GLY A 59 13.68 -63.46 2.01
C GLY A 59 15.13 -63.00 1.83
N ALA A 60 15.33 -61.81 1.27
CA ALA A 60 16.65 -61.19 1.22
C ALA A 60 17.08 -60.83 2.66
N ASP A 61 17.88 -61.68 3.32
CA ASP A 61 18.28 -61.47 4.73
C ASP A 61 19.48 -60.51 4.90
N GLY A 62 19.93 -59.85 3.82
CA GLY A 62 21.05 -58.91 3.86
C GLY A 62 20.60 -57.45 3.98
N ASN A 63 21.39 -56.63 4.68
CA ASN A 63 21.15 -55.17 4.77
C ASN A 63 21.36 -54.51 3.40
N GLY A 64 20.67 -53.40 3.13
CA GLY A 64 20.89 -52.55 1.96
C GLY A 64 22.32 -52.00 1.92
N GLY A 65 22.79 -51.67 0.72
CA GLY A 65 24.14 -51.12 0.53
C GLY A 65 24.20 -49.62 0.82
N ASN A 66 25.35 -49.13 1.29
CA ASN A 66 25.54 -47.71 1.58
C ASN A 66 25.91 -46.92 0.33
N ILE A 67 25.50 -45.65 0.27
CA ILE A 67 25.84 -44.72 -0.81
C ILE A 67 26.58 -43.51 -0.22
N GLU A 68 27.76 -43.21 -0.74
CA GLU A 68 28.53 -42.01 -0.42
C GLU A 68 28.71 -41.13 -1.68
N ILE A 69 28.31 -39.87 -1.63
CA ILE A 69 28.45 -38.90 -2.72
C ILE A 69 29.28 -37.70 -2.23
N LYS A 70 30.43 -37.44 -2.86
CA LYS A 70 31.33 -36.32 -2.57
C LYS A 70 31.54 -35.44 -3.79
N VAL A 71 30.90 -34.27 -3.80
CA VAL A 71 30.87 -33.37 -4.97
C VAL A 71 31.09 -31.90 -4.59
N LYS A 72 31.32 -31.03 -5.58
CA LYS A 72 31.13 -29.58 -5.34
C LYS A 72 29.67 -29.20 -5.51
N GLN A 73 29.04 -29.70 -6.57
CA GLN A 73 27.64 -29.43 -6.90
C GLN A 73 26.89 -30.73 -7.23
N LEU A 74 25.68 -30.87 -6.68
CA LEU A 74 24.74 -31.94 -6.99
C LEU A 74 23.47 -31.35 -7.62
N GLU A 75 23.10 -31.85 -8.80
CA GLU A 75 21.86 -31.48 -9.49
C GLU A 75 21.03 -32.74 -9.76
N MET A 76 19.79 -32.78 -9.26
CA MET A 76 18.85 -33.88 -9.50
C MET A 76 17.56 -33.33 -10.11
N SER A 77 17.08 -33.93 -11.20
CA SER A 77 15.84 -33.51 -11.84
C SER A 77 15.09 -34.59 -12.62
N GLY A 78 13.79 -34.38 -12.87
CA GLY A 78 13.02 -35.18 -13.84
C GLY A 78 12.82 -36.63 -13.41
N ASP A 79 12.26 -36.86 -12.23
CA ASP A 79 12.03 -38.17 -11.60
C ASP A 79 13.32 -38.96 -11.29
N ALA A 80 14.45 -38.25 -11.15
CA ALA A 80 15.71 -38.82 -10.71
C ALA A 80 15.64 -39.36 -9.27
N SER A 81 16.34 -40.47 -8.98
CA SER A 81 16.39 -41.02 -7.62
C SER A 81 17.77 -41.51 -7.18
N VAL A 82 18.08 -41.32 -5.89
CA VAL A 82 19.20 -41.96 -5.19
C VAL A 82 18.60 -42.83 -4.09
N SER A 83 18.85 -44.14 -4.09
CA SER A 83 18.20 -45.04 -3.14
C SER A 83 19.06 -46.15 -2.56
N ALA A 84 19.02 -46.33 -1.24
CA ALA A 84 19.66 -47.43 -0.53
C ALA A 84 18.57 -48.36 0.04
N ARG A 85 18.40 -49.56 -0.55
CA ARG A 85 17.20 -50.39 -0.32
C ARG A 85 17.51 -51.82 0.13
N SER A 86 16.65 -52.36 0.98
CA SER A 86 16.57 -53.80 1.29
C SER A 86 15.16 -54.34 1.01
N LEU A 87 15.04 -55.32 0.10
CA LEU A 87 13.79 -56.01 -0.27
C LEU A 87 13.55 -57.31 0.53
N GLY A 88 14.09 -57.41 1.74
CA GLY A 88 13.84 -58.56 2.61
C GLY A 88 13.84 -58.18 4.08
N THR A 89 14.48 -58.99 4.94
CA THR A 89 14.44 -58.80 6.40
C THR A 89 15.59 -57.97 6.95
N GLY A 90 16.57 -57.58 6.12
CA GLY A 90 17.68 -56.71 6.50
C GLY A 90 17.32 -55.22 6.51
N ASN A 91 18.05 -54.41 7.27
CA ASN A 91 17.87 -52.96 7.36
C ASN A 91 18.21 -52.27 6.03
N ALA A 92 17.72 -51.05 5.80
CA ALA A 92 18.16 -50.26 4.66
C ALA A 92 19.61 -49.80 4.83
N GLY A 93 20.28 -49.48 3.71
CA GLY A 93 21.61 -48.87 3.75
C GLY A 93 21.54 -47.38 4.05
N ASP A 94 22.66 -46.82 4.52
CA ASP A 94 22.79 -45.38 4.80
C ASP A 94 23.17 -44.60 3.52
N ILE A 95 22.72 -43.34 3.43
CA ILE A 95 23.11 -42.41 2.36
C ILE A 95 23.84 -41.21 2.98
N SER A 96 25.06 -40.93 2.49
CA SER A 96 25.82 -39.73 2.85
C SER A 96 26.12 -38.88 1.62
N ILE A 97 25.65 -37.63 1.61
CA ILE A 97 25.88 -36.65 0.55
C ILE A 97 26.66 -35.48 1.13
N ILE A 98 27.83 -35.20 0.56
CA ILE A 98 28.71 -34.08 0.93
C ILE A 98 28.93 -33.23 -0.32
N ALA A 99 28.47 -31.98 -0.27
CA ALA A 99 28.64 -30.99 -1.32
C ALA A 99 29.47 -29.78 -0.84
N ASP A 100 30.46 -29.33 -1.61
CA ASP A 100 31.22 -28.13 -1.23
C ASP A 100 30.42 -26.83 -1.45
N GLU A 101 29.46 -26.78 -2.38
CA GLU A 101 28.76 -25.54 -2.78
C GLU A 101 27.23 -25.65 -2.74
N THR A 102 26.62 -26.46 -3.62
CA THR A 102 25.15 -26.48 -3.77
C THR A 102 24.57 -27.86 -4.00
N ILE A 103 23.40 -28.11 -3.42
CA ILE A 103 22.55 -29.26 -3.72
C ILE A 103 21.21 -28.75 -4.23
N GLN A 104 20.85 -29.08 -5.47
CA GLN A 104 19.58 -28.73 -6.09
C GLN A 104 18.81 -29.99 -6.51
N MET A 105 17.58 -30.11 -6.02
CA MET A 105 16.69 -31.23 -6.33
C MET A 105 15.37 -30.69 -6.87
N LYS A 106 14.93 -31.16 -8.04
CA LYS A 106 13.68 -30.73 -8.69
C LYS A 106 12.88 -31.92 -9.24
N ASN A 107 11.75 -32.25 -8.63
CA ASN A 107 10.99 -33.47 -8.98
C ASN A 107 11.90 -34.70 -8.92
N SER A 108 12.48 -34.96 -7.75
CA SER A 108 13.49 -36.01 -7.54
C SER A 108 13.49 -36.51 -6.09
N ALA A 109 14.06 -37.69 -5.83
CA ALA A 109 14.00 -38.32 -4.52
C ALA A 109 15.35 -38.88 -4.03
N VAL A 110 15.63 -38.75 -2.73
CA VAL A 110 16.71 -39.43 -2.03
C VAL A 110 16.07 -40.30 -0.93
N THR A 111 16.20 -41.61 -1.03
CA THR A 111 15.42 -42.53 -0.17
C THR A 111 16.24 -43.67 0.41
N THR A 112 16.07 -43.95 1.69
CA THR A 112 16.50 -45.23 2.29
C THR A 112 15.25 -46.02 2.61
N GLN A 113 15.17 -47.27 2.17
CA GLN A 113 13.94 -48.05 2.36
C GLN A 113 14.23 -49.51 2.70
N ALA A 114 13.63 -50.00 3.79
CA ALA A 114 13.56 -51.41 4.13
C ALA A 114 12.12 -51.90 4.03
N GLU A 115 11.92 -53.12 3.54
CA GLU A 115 10.57 -53.69 3.41
C GLU A 115 10.01 -54.15 4.77
N SER A 116 10.82 -54.85 5.58
CA SER A 116 10.37 -55.45 6.85
C SER A 116 11.29 -55.18 8.06
N ALA A 117 12.20 -54.21 7.96
CA ALA A 117 13.22 -53.92 8.97
C ALA A 117 13.45 -52.39 9.11
N ASP A 118 14.50 -51.96 9.81
CA ASP A 118 14.71 -50.55 10.14
C ASP A 118 15.17 -49.73 8.91
N GLY A 119 14.69 -48.48 8.84
CA GLY A 119 15.11 -47.48 7.87
C GLY A 119 16.58 -47.09 8.03
N GLY A 120 17.22 -46.69 6.93
CA GLY A 120 18.61 -46.27 6.91
C GLY A 120 18.72 -44.79 7.27
N ASN A 121 19.91 -44.34 7.68
CA ASN A 121 20.13 -42.93 8.00
C ASN A 121 20.52 -42.16 6.74
N ILE A 122 20.06 -40.92 6.64
CA ILE A 122 20.43 -39.99 5.58
C ILE A 122 21.19 -38.82 6.20
N SER A 123 22.43 -38.60 5.75
CA SER A 123 23.22 -37.42 6.12
C SER A 123 23.52 -36.57 4.89
N VAL A 124 23.11 -35.30 4.94
CA VAL A 124 23.36 -34.32 3.87
C VAL A 124 24.10 -33.13 4.45
N ARG A 125 25.33 -32.89 3.98
CA ARG A 125 26.16 -31.75 4.39
C ARG A 125 26.51 -30.89 3.18
N SER A 126 26.40 -29.57 3.34
CA SER A 126 26.80 -28.61 2.31
C SER A 126 27.45 -27.37 2.94
N GLN A 127 28.46 -26.75 2.31
CA GLN A 127 28.93 -25.44 2.79
C GLN A 127 28.11 -24.27 2.23
N GLY A 128 27.13 -24.53 1.36
CA GLY A 128 26.26 -23.50 0.79
C GLY A 128 24.78 -23.87 0.87
N ILE A 129 24.08 -23.88 -0.27
CA ILE A 129 22.61 -23.93 -0.32
C ILE A 129 22.11 -25.36 -0.62
N ILE A 130 21.11 -25.81 0.13
CA ILE A 130 20.26 -26.95 -0.23
C ILE A 130 18.89 -26.44 -0.66
N HIS A 131 18.51 -26.70 -1.92
CA HIS A 131 17.22 -26.30 -2.47
C HIS A 131 16.46 -27.51 -3.01
N LEU A 132 15.34 -27.85 -2.34
CA LEU A 132 14.43 -28.91 -2.74
C LEU A 132 13.16 -28.29 -3.34
N LYS A 133 12.79 -28.72 -4.54
CA LYS A 133 11.55 -28.31 -5.21
C LYS A 133 10.78 -29.52 -5.73
N ASP A 134 9.51 -29.66 -5.33
CA ASP A 134 8.67 -30.82 -5.65
C ASP A 134 9.43 -32.16 -5.42
N SER A 135 10.28 -32.23 -4.39
CA SER A 135 11.26 -33.31 -4.18
C SER A 135 11.17 -33.92 -2.78
N GLU A 136 11.76 -35.10 -2.59
CA GLU A 136 11.63 -35.84 -1.32
C GLU A 136 12.97 -36.38 -0.81
N ILE A 137 13.17 -36.27 0.51
CA ILE A 137 14.23 -36.97 1.25
C ILE A 137 13.53 -37.83 2.30
N THR A 138 13.56 -39.16 2.14
CA THR A 138 12.77 -40.06 2.99
C THR A 138 13.57 -41.23 3.55
N ALA A 139 13.42 -41.47 4.85
CA ALA A 139 14.04 -42.56 5.59
C ALA A 139 12.96 -43.50 6.18
N GLU A 140 12.06 -43.97 5.32
CA GLU A 140 10.85 -44.70 5.70
C GLU A 140 10.98 -46.22 5.60
N VAL A 141 10.12 -46.94 6.32
CA VAL A 141 9.93 -48.40 6.20
C VAL A 141 8.75 -48.68 5.26
N GLY A 142 8.98 -49.46 4.20
CA GLY A 142 8.03 -49.69 3.11
C GLY A 142 6.78 -50.52 3.47
N GLY A 143 6.80 -51.27 4.58
CA GLY A 143 5.65 -52.05 5.05
C GLY A 143 6.00 -53.09 6.11
N GLY A 144 6.30 -52.68 7.35
CA GLY A 144 6.63 -53.59 8.43
C GLY A 144 6.75 -52.92 9.82
N LYS A 145 7.25 -53.68 10.80
CA LYS A 145 7.46 -53.26 12.21
C LYS A 145 8.75 -52.49 12.49
N GLY A 146 9.56 -52.21 11.47
CA GLY A 146 10.82 -51.50 11.63
C GLY A 146 10.65 -50.04 12.05
N ASP A 147 11.69 -49.51 12.68
CA ASP A 147 11.77 -48.11 13.07
C ASP A 147 12.22 -47.25 11.87
N GLY A 148 11.76 -45.99 11.81
CA GLY A 148 12.17 -45.01 10.81
C GLY A 148 13.64 -44.61 10.99
N GLY A 149 14.34 -44.31 9.89
CA GLY A 149 15.74 -43.90 9.92
C GLY A 149 15.93 -42.43 10.30
N ASN A 150 17.11 -42.06 10.81
CA ASN A 150 17.38 -40.67 11.19
C ASN A 150 17.85 -39.85 9.97
N ILE A 151 17.44 -38.58 9.93
CA ILE A 151 17.85 -37.64 8.88
C ILE A 151 18.62 -36.48 9.52
N SER A 152 19.84 -36.25 9.07
CA SER A 152 20.68 -35.13 9.50
C SER A 152 21.07 -34.23 8.32
N ILE A 153 20.74 -32.95 8.41
CA ILE A 153 20.98 -31.95 7.35
C ILE A 153 21.73 -30.75 7.94
N ASP A 154 22.90 -30.45 7.40
CA ASP A 154 23.80 -29.39 7.92
C ASP A 154 24.37 -28.51 6.78
N PRO A 155 23.59 -27.52 6.29
CA PRO A 155 24.06 -26.50 5.36
C PRO A 155 23.97 -25.06 5.88
N GLU A 156 24.55 -24.10 5.17
CA GLU A 156 24.37 -22.66 5.49
C GLU A 156 22.90 -22.24 5.29
N PHE A 157 22.25 -22.69 4.21
CA PHE A 157 20.86 -22.34 3.89
C PHE A 157 20.06 -23.55 3.39
N VAL A 158 18.84 -23.73 3.91
CA VAL A 158 17.87 -24.74 3.44
C VAL A 158 16.62 -24.08 2.87
N ILE A 159 16.17 -24.55 1.71
CA ILE A 159 14.96 -24.11 1.02
C ILE A 159 14.11 -25.33 0.63
N LEU A 160 12.90 -25.46 1.18
CA LEU A 160 11.92 -26.51 0.88
C LEU A 160 10.69 -25.95 0.14
N ASP A 161 10.58 -26.14 -1.17
CA ASP A 161 9.40 -25.74 -1.96
C ASP A 161 8.59 -26.95 -2.39
N LYS A 162 7.41 -27.15 -1.80
CA LYS A 162 6.51 -28.30 -2.04
C LYS A 162 7.25 -29.64 -1.91
N SER A 163 8.16 -29.71 -0.95
CA SER A 163 9.12 -30.81 -0.80
C SER A 163 9.02 -31.43 0.59
N ASN A 164 9.38 -32.70 0.70
CA ASN A 164 9.19 -33.46 1.92
C ASN A 164 10.51 -33.98 2.49
N ILE A 165 10.68 -33.85 3.81
CA ILE A 165 11.71 -34.55 4.59
C ILE A 165 10.99 -35.45 5.60
N ILE A 166 11.05 -36.76 5.40
CA ILE A 166 10.19 -37.70 6.14
C ILE A 166 11.00 -38.85 6.74
N ALA A 167 10.89 -39.02 8.06
CA ALA A 167 11.43 -40.12 8.85
C ALA A 167 10.29 -40.92 9.53
N ASP A 168 9.13 -40.98 8.87
CA ASP A 168 7.93 -41.61 9.41
C ASP A 168 8.07 -43.15 9.46
N ALA A 169 7.34 -43.76 10.40
CA ALA A 169 7.20 -45.22 10.51
C ALA A 169 5.73 -45.65 10.61
N ASN A 170 5.45 -46.89 10.23
CA ASN A 170 4.07 -47.41 10.23
C ASN A 170 3.74 -48.19 11.51
N GLU A 171 4.42 -49.31 11.75
CA GLU A 171 4.26 -50.11 12.98
C GLU A 171 5.37 -49.88 14.02
N GLY A 172 6.58 -49.50 13.62
CA GLY A 172 7.70 -49.15 14.51
C GLY A 172 7.74 -47.67 14.92
N ASN A 173 8.77 -47.24 15.63
CA ASN A 173 8.96 -45.85 16.07
C ASN A 173 9.40 -44.95 14.91
N GLY A 174 8.99 -43.69 14.90
CA GLY A 174 9.49 -42.70 13.95
C GLY A 174 10.96 -42.37 14.20
N GLY A 175 11.71 -42.06 13.14
CA GLY A 175 13.11 -41.67 13.23
C GLY A 175 13.29 -40.21 13.67
N ASN A 176 14.51 -39.78 14.01
CA ASN A 176 14.77 -38.38 14.39
C ASN A 176 15.27 -37.57 13.21
N ILE A 177 14.78 -36.33 13.09
CA ILE A 177 15.22 -35.37 12.09
C ILE A 177 15.95 -34.24 12.82
N HIS A 178 17.21 -34.01 12.47
CA HIS A 178 18.03 -32.93 13.01
C HIS A 178 18.58 -32.05 11.88
N ILE A 179 18.17 -30.78 11.86
CA ILE A 179 18.54 -29.82 10.80
C ILE A 179 19.26 -28.64 11.45
N VAL A 180 20.51 -28.40 11.06
CA VAL A 180 21.32 -27.26 11.51
C VAL A 180 21.55 -26.34 10.32
N ALA A 181 21.08 -25.09 10.38
CA ALA A 181 21.26 -24.13 9.30
C ALA A 181 21.20 -22.67 9.80
N ASP A 182 21.87 -21.74 9.11
CA ASP A 182 21.74 -20.31 9.45
C ASP A 182 20.34 -19.77 9.12
N GLN A 183 19.74 -20.29 8.04
CA GLN A 183 18.36 -20.02 7.63
C GLN A 183 17.70 -21.29 7.09
N PHE A 184 16.48 -21.56 7.57
CA PHE A 184 15.63 -22.64 7.08
C PHE A 184 14.32 -22.06 6.57
N ILE A 185 14.04 -22.22 5.28
CA ILE A 185 12.85 -21.68 4.63
C ILE A 185 12.02 -22.86 4.10
N ARG A 186 10.75 -22.97 4.48
CA ARG A 186 9.84 -24.01 3.97
C ARG A 186 8.54 -23.43 3.41
N SER A 187 8.01 -24.03 2.34
CA SER A 187 6.69 -23.73 1.81
C SER A 187 5.59 -24.35 2.68
N ALA A 188 4.37 -23.81 2.77
CA ALA A 188 3.29 -24.43 3.57
C ALA A 188 2.89 -25.83 3.07
N ASN A 189 3.21 -26.16 1.82
CA ASN A 189 2.97 -27.48 1.25
C ASN A 189 4.18 -28.41 1.41
N SER A 190 5.23 -27.98 2.11
CA SER A 190 6.40 -28.79 2.43
C SER A 190 6.24 -29.39 3.83
N ARG A 191 6.56 -30.68 3.96
CA ARG A 191 6.40 -31.42 5.22
C ARG A 191 7.75 -31.87 5.77
N VAL A 192 7.98 -31.62 7.06
CA VAL A 192 9.04 -32.26 7.84
C VAL A 192 8.36 -33.11 8.91
N SER A 193 8.60 -34.42 8.93
CA SER A 193 7.86 -35.31 9.82
C SER A 193 8.64 -36.54 10.25
N ALA A 194 8.49 -36.88 11.52
CA ALA A 194 9.08 -38.01 12.23
C ALA A 194 8.00 -38.86 12.95
N SER A 195 6.79 -38.90 12.38
CA SER A 195 5.60 -39.46 13.02
C SER A 195 5.55 -40.99 12.94
N SER A 196 4.79 -41.62 13.83
CA SER A 196 4.47 -43.04 13.75
C SER A 196 2.98 -43.31 13.99
N ARG A 197 2.39 -44.26 13.24
CA ARG A 197 0.97 -44.60 13.37
C ARG A 197 0.67 -45.50 14.57
N LEU A 198 1.54 -46.47 14.86
CA LEU A 198 1.35 -47.45 15.94
C LEU A 198 2.52 -47.51 16.94
N GLY A 199 3.64 -46.83 16.65
CA GLY A 199 4.82 -46.72 17.51
C GLY A 199 4.97 -45.32 18.15
N ILE A 200 6.14 -45.05 18.73
CA ILE A 200 6.47 -43.75 19.35
C ILE A 200 6.92 -42.78 18.24
N GLU A 201 6.44 -41.53 18.29
CA GLU A 201 6.89 -40.46 17.38
C GLU A 201 8.34 -40.06 17.68
N GLY A 202 9.15 -39.88 16.63
CA GLY A 202 10.52 -39.38 16.72
C GLY A 202 10.56 -37.84 16.86
N THR A 203 11.74 -37.30 17.14
CA THR A 203 11.91 -35.86 17.33
C THR A 203 12.29 -35.14 16.05
N VAL A 204 11.66 -34.00 15.78
CA VAL A 204 12.11 -33.03 14.77
C VAL A 204 12.75 -31.85 15.48
N GLU A 205 14.06 -31.69 15.31
CA GLU A 205 14.85 -30.60 15.87
C GLU A 205 15.46 -29.77 14.74
N ILE A 206 15.11 -28.49 14.70
CA ILE A 206 15.57 -27.55 13.68
C ILE A 206 16.29 -26.40 14.39
N GLU A 207 17.62 -26.41 14.35
CA GLU A 207 18.48 -25.35 14.86
C GLU A 207 18.74 -24.33 13.75
N SER A 208 17.82 -23.36 13.61
CA SER A 208 17.96 -22.29 12.62
C SER A 208 17.06 -21.09 12.94
N SER A 209 17.22 -20.01 12.18
CA SER A 209 16.15 -19.02 12.05
C SER A 209 15.02 -19.62 11.19
N GLU A 210 14.14 -20.41 11.81
CA GLU A 210 13.08 -21.13 11.09
C GLU A 210 12.06 -20.14 10.49
N THR A 211 11.85 -20.25 9.18
CA THR A 211 10.92 -19.40 8.40
C THR A 211 9.93 -20.30 7.65
N ASP A 212 8.74 -20.53 8.21
CA ASP A 212 7.62 -21.13 7.50
C ASP A 212 6.97 -20.06 6.61
N ILE A 213 7.22 -20.13 5.29
CA ILE A 213 6.61 -19.22 4.32
C ILE A 213 5.58 -19.98 3.53
N GLY A 214 4.30 -19.58 3.52
CA GLY A 214 3.24 -20.37 2.89
C GLY A 214 3.53 -20.86 1.45
N SER A 215 4.33 -20.11 0.68
CA SER A 215 4.92 -20.57 -0.58
C SER A 215 6.34 -20.04 -0.73
N LEU A 216 7.28 -20.91 -1.10
CA LEU A 216 8.60 -20.53 -1.58
C LEU A 216 8.49 -20.13 -3.03
N THR A 217 8.27 -18.85 -3.30
CA THR A 217 8.34 -18.37 -4.68
C THR A 217 9.81 -18.22 -5.05
N SER A 218 10.38 -19.19 -5.78
CA SER A 218 11.65 -18.96 -6.48
C SER A 218 11.45 -17.71 -7.35
N LEU A 219 12.20 -16.62 -7.10
CA LEU A 219 12.18 -15.43 -7.95
C LEU A 219 12.41 -15.90 -9.39
N PRO A 220 11.38 -15.90 -10.24
CA PRO A 220 11.57 -16.33 -11.61
C PRO A 220 12.47 -15.28 -12.28
N ALA A 221 13.46 -15.71 -13.06
CA ALA A 221 14.12 -14.78 -13.99
C ALA A 221 13.08 -14.09 -14.90
N ASP A 222 11.93 -14.75 -15.11
CA ASP A 222 10.74 -14.19 -15.73
C ASP A 222 9.50 -14.55 -14.92
N PHE A 223 8.97 -13.61 -14.13
CA PHE A 223 7.72 -13.82 -13.43
C PHE A 223 6.63 -14.19 -14.44
N LEU A 224 5.99 -15.34 -14.24
CA LEU A 224 4.61 -15.51 -14.65
C LEU A 224 3.80 -14.61 -13.72
N ASP A 225 3.75 -13.36 -14.13
CA ASP A 225 3.10 -12.26 -13.47
C ASP A 225 1.58 -12.54 -13.51
N ALA A 226 1.06 -13.21 -12.49
CA ALA A 226 -0.39 -13.35 -12.32
C ALA A 226 -1.05 -11.96 -12.19
N ALA A 227 -0.31 -10.91 -11.81
CA ALA A 227 -0.76 -9.53 -11.92
C ALA A 227 -0.80 -9.00 -13.38
N ARG A 228 -0.08 -9.60 -14.34
CA ARG A 228 -0.22 -9.41 -15.79
C ARG A 228 -1.46 -10.11 -16.34
N TRP A 229 -1.97 -11.14 -15.67
CA TRP A 229 -3.23 -11.80 -16.02
C TRP A 229 -4.43 -11.20 -15.25
N LEU A 230 -4.21 -10.59 -14.08
CA LEU A 230 -5.20 -9.84 -13.29
C LEU A 230 -5.35 -8.38 -13.73
N LYS A 231 -4.29 -7.76 -14.24
CA LYS A 231 -4.41 -6.53 -15.00
C LYS A 231 -4.92 -6.95 -16.36
N THR A 232 -6.22 -6.82 -16.57
CA THR A 232 -6.62 -6.16 -17.81
C THR A 232 -5.92 -4.80 -17.75
N PRO A 233 -4.89 -4.52 -18.59
CA PRO A 233 -4.35 -3.16 -18.69
C PRO A 233 -5.53 -2.20 -18.81
N CYS A 234 -5.45 -0.99 -18.26
CA CYS A 234 -6.53 -0.01 -18.43
C CYS A 234 -6.91 0.16 -19.91
N SER A 235 -5.95 -0.08 -20.81
CA SER A 235 -6.15 -0.12 -22.26
C SER A 235 -7.02 -1.27 -22.80
N GLU A 236 -7.23 -2.35 -22.04
CA GLU A 236 -8.01 -3.55 -22.41
C GLU A 236 -9.32 -3.68 -21.61
N ARG A 237 -9.58 -2.78 -20.64
CA ARG A 237 -10.74 -2.86 -19.73
C ARG A 237 -12.09 -2.55 -20.39
N SER A 238 -12.09 -2.01 -21.60
CA SER A 238 -13.28 -1.75 -22.40
C SER A 238 -13.05 -2.12 -23.86
N GLY A 239 -13.61 -3.24 -24.33
CA GLY A 239 -13.63 -3.52 -25.77
C GLY A 239 -13.84 -4.97 -26.22
N GLN A 240 -13.76 -5.97 -25.34
CA GLN A 240 -13.97 -7.37 -25.75
C GLN A 240 -14.93 -8.13 -24.83
N ASN A 241 -15.76 -8.99 -25.44
CA ASN A 241 -16.59 -9.98 -24.76
C ASN A 241 -15.69 -11.10 -24.21
N THR A 242 -15.08 -10.88 -23.05
CA THR A 242 -14.36 -11.93 -22.30
C THR A 242 -15.11 -12.24 -21.01
N SER A 243 -15.15 -13.52 -20.64
CA SER A 243 -15.62 -13.94 -19.32
C SER A 243 -14.69 -13.38 -18.26
N ARG A 244 -15.24 -12.64 -17.29
CA ARG A 244 -14.48 -12.04 -16.18
C ARG A 244 -14.62 -12.90 -14.93
N LEU A 245 -13.48 -13.25 -14.33
CA LEU A 245 -13.40 -13.69 -12.94
C LEU A 245 -12.95 -12.47 -12.11
N VAL A 246 -13.86 -11.91 -11.32
CA VAL A 246 -13.53 -10.82 -10.39
C VAL A 246 -13.24 -11.45 -9.04
N PHE A 247 -11.96 -11.52 -8.65
CA PHE A 247 -11.64 -11.62 -7.23
C PHE A 247 -11.92 -10.25 -6.61
N GLY A 248 -12.74 -10.20 -5.56
CA GLY A 248 -12.99 -8.96 -4.82
C GLY A 248 -11.69 -8.51 -4.14
N ALA A 249 -10.93 -7.63 -4.80
CA ALA A 249 -9.85 -6.91 -4.15
C ALA A 249 -10.42 -5.97 -3.07
N ARG A 250 -9.65 -5.70 -2.02
CA ARG A 250 -10.00 -4.69 -1.02
C ARG A 250 -10.22 -3.35 -1.72
N ASP A 251 -11.20 -2.57 -1.25
CA ASP A 251 -11.51 -1.25 -1.79
C ASP A 251 -10.94 -0.11 -0.94
N ALA A 252 -10.35 -0.44 0.21
CA ALA A 252 -9.60 0.47 1.08
C ALA A 252 -8.59 -0.29 1.94
N LEU A 253 -7.64 0.43 2.54
CA LEU A 253 -6.81 -0.15 3.60
C LEU A 253 -7.63 -0.41 4.87
N PRO A 254 -7.24 -1.42 5.68
CA PRO A 254 -7.68 -1.52 7.06
C PRO A 254 -7.51 -0.20 7.81
N THR A 255 -8.42 0.07 8.76
CA THR A 255 -8.37 1.28 9.59
C THR A 255 -7.02 1.37 10.32
N ARG A 256 -6.34 2.51 10.19
CA ARG A 256 -5.05 2.72 10.85
C ARG A 256 -5.17 3.14 12.30
N LEU A 257 -4.13 2.78 13.04
CA LEU A 257 -3.98 3.04 14.47
C LEU A 257 -3.49 4.46 14.79
N ASP A 258 -3.08 5.24 13.79
CA ASP A 258 -2.71 6.67 13.91
C ASP A 258 -3.77 7.63 13.36
N ASP A 259 -4.95 7.12 12.97
CA ASP A 259 -6.08 7.91 12.46
C ASP A 259 -7.13 8.21 13.56
N TRP A 260 -8.18 8.96 13.21
CA TRP A 260 -9.31 9.21 14.12
C TRP A 260 -10.03 7.90 14.49
N LEU A 261 -10.12 7.63 15.79
CA LEU A 261 -10.66 6.38 16.30
C LEU A 261 -12.20 6.42 16.33
N ALA A 262 -12.83 5.52 15.57
CA ALA A 262 -14.27 5.33 15.56
C ALA A 262 -14.79 4.76 16.88
N SER A 263 -16.09 4.96 17.14
CA SER A 263 -16.75 4.30 18.27
C SER A 263 -16.87 2.79 18.02
N PRO A 264 -16.65 1.93 19.03
CA PRO A 264 -16.79 0.49 18.87
C PRO A 264 -18.26 0.08 18.64
N PRO A 265 -18.52 -1.11 18.07
CA PRO A 265 -19.86 -1.69 18.00
C PRO A 265 -20.43 -1.93 19.41
N CYS A 266 -21.75 -1.80 19.57
CA CYS A 266 -22.40 -2.14 20.84
C CYS A 266 -22.40 -3.66 21.06
N HIS A 267 -22.05 -4.11 22.27
CA HIS A 267 -22.07 -5.52 22.65
C HIS A 267 -23.48 -6.13 22.68
N PHE A 268 -23.55 -7.45 22.46
CA PHE A 268 -24.80 -8.20 22.59
C PHE A 268 -25.27 -8.26 24.06
N GLU A 269 -26.59 -8.20 24.28
CA GLU A 269 -27.19 -8.45 25.59
C GLU A 269 -27.03 -9.95 25.95
N ARG A 270 -26.30 -10.28 27.02
CA ARG A 270 -26.17 -11.67 27.50
C ARG A 270 -27.44 -12.10 28.24
N GLY A 271 -28.12 -13.12 27.71
CA GLY A 271 -29.35 -13.68 28.27
C GLY A 271 -29.77 -14.96 27.53
N GLU A 272 -30.07 -16.01 28.27
CA GLU A 272 -30.21 -17.42 27.85
C GLU A 272 -31.24 -17.70 26.73
N LYS A 273 -30.86 -17.49 25.46
CA LYS A 273 -31.48 -18.19 24.32
C LYS A 273 -30.41 -18.84 23.46
N SER A 274 -30.59 -20.12 23.17
CA SER A 274 -29.72 -20.93 22.28
C SER A 274 -29.55 -20.33 20.89
N ASP A 275 -30.49 -19.47 20.47
CA ASP A 275 -30.67 -19.01 19.10
C ASP A 275 -29.68 -17.91 18.68
N PHE A 276 -28.84 -17.41 19.60
CA PHE A 276 -27.84 -16.36 19.34
C PHE A 276 -26.39 -16.85 19.39
N ARG A 277 -26.15 -18.16 19.53
CA ARG A 277 -24.81 -18.71 19.77
C ARG A 277 -23.81 -18.35 18.67
N GLU A 278 -24.21 -18.41 17.41
CA GLU A 278 -23.30 -18.12 16.29
C GLU A 278 -23.01 -16.62 16.15
N ALA A 279 -23.98 -15.74 16.46
CA ALA A 279 -23.75 -14.29 16.50
C ALA A 279 -22.78 -13.88 17.62
N LEU A 280 -22.92 -14.48 18.81
CA LEU A 280 -21.99 -14.28 19.93
C LEU A 280 -20.59 -14.81 19.62
N ARG A 281 -20.50 -15.92 18.88
CA ARG A 281 -19.21 -16.44 18.38
C ARG A 281 -18.57 -15.47 17.40
N GLY A 282 -19.37 -14.85 16.54
CA GLY A 282 -18.93 -13.77 15.66
C GLY A 282 -18.35 -12.57 16.41
N GLU A 283 -19.02 -12.11 17.47
CA GLU A 283 -18.49 -11.08 18.38
C GLU A 283 -17.18 -11.52 19.06
N GLU A 284 -17.07 -12.77 19.50
CA GLU A 284 -15.85 -13.30 20.11
C GLU A 284 -14.67 -13.29 19.14
N PHE A 285 -14.86 -13.75 17.91
CA PHE A 285 -13.84 -13.68 16.86
C PHE A 285 -13.43 -12.23 16.57
N TYR A 286 -14.40 -11.31 16.49
CA TYR A 286 -14.12 -9.88 16.30
C TYR A 286 -13.24 -9.34 17.43
N ARG A 287 -13.59 -9.63 18.68
CA ARG A 287 -12.83 -9.18 19.86
C ARG A 287 -11.43 -9.79 19.96
N LYS A 288 -11.16 -10.90 19.26
CA LYS A 288 -9.82 -11.51 19.12
C LYS A 288 -9.02 -10.95 17.93
N GLY A 289 -9.64 -10.14 17.08
CA GLY A 289 -9.02 -9.63 15.84
C GLY A 289 -9.12 -10.61 14.66
N ASP A 290 -9.83 -11.74 14.82
CA ASP A 290 -10.06 -12.72 13.77
C ASP A 290 -11.28 -12.32 12.92
N PHE A 291 -11.11 -11.22 12.18
CA PHE A 291 -12.20 -10.62 11.42
C PHE A 291 -12.75 -11.53 10.33
N ALA A 292 -11.93 -12.42 9.75
CA ALA A 292 -12.37 -13.34 8.71
C ALA A 292 -13.35 -14.39 9.26
N ASN A 293 -13.06 -14.97 10.42
CA ASN A 293 -13.99 -15.88 11.08
C ASN A 293 -15.18 -15.14 11.69
N ALA A 294 -15.00 -13.90 12.16
CA ALA A 294 -16.10 -13.04 12.60
C ALA A 294 -17.11 -12.82 11.47
N VAL A 295 -16.65 -12.45 10.26
CA VAL A 295 -17.50 -12.30 9.06
C VAL A 295 -18.27 -13.60 8.81
N ARG A 296 -17.58 -14.74 8.74
CA ARG A 296 -18.22 -16.04 8.44
C ARG A 296 -19.31 -16.40 9.46
N SER A 297 -19.02 -16.25 10.75
CA SER A 297 -19.99 -16.55 11.82
C SER A 297 -21.17 -15.59 11.80
N LEU A 298 -20.94 -14.29 11.63
CA LEU A 298 -22.01 -13.29 11.62
C LEU A 298 -22.90 -13.45 10.38
N GLU A 299 -22.33 -13.68 9.21
CA GLU A 299 -23.10 -13.96 7.99
C GLU A 299 -23.96 -15.22 8.11
N SER A 300 -23.42 -16.27 8.71
CA SER A 300 -24.18 -17.49 8.97
C SER A 300 -25.30 -17.28 9.98
N ALA A 301 -25.17 -16.33 10.91
CA ALA A 301 -26.17 -16.06 11.93
C ALA A 301 -27.33 -15.19 11.42
N LEU A 302 -27.06 -14.23 10.53
CA LEU A 302 -28.04 -13.23 10.08
C LEU A 302 -29.40 -13.78 9.59
N PRO A 303 -29.49 -14.90 8.83
CA PRO A 303 -30.76 -15.45 8.36
C PRO A 303 -31.71 -15.90 9.47
N ASP A 304 -31.15 -16.34 10.60
CA ASP A 304 -31.91 -16.92 11.72
C ASP A 304 -32.33 -15.86 12.76
N LEU A 305 -31.80 -14.64 12.64
CA LEU A 305 -32.11 -13.53 13.55
C LEU A 305 -33.35 -12.77 13.10
N ASP A 306 -34.18 -12.36 14.07
CA ASP A 306 -35.28 -11.44 13.83
C ASP A 306 -34.73 -10.09 13.32
N LYS A 307 -35.05 -9.74 12.08
CA LYS A 307 -34.62 -8.50 11.41
C LYS A 307 -34.99 -7.23 12.19
N GLN A 308 -36.08 -7.27 12.97
CA GLN A 308 -36.51 -6.15 13.82
C GLN A 308 -35.89 -6.21 15.23
N GLY A 309 -35.25 -7.32 15.61
CA GLY A 309 -34.59 -7.51 16.89
C GLY A 309 -33.24 -6.77 17.00
N LYS A 310 -32.82 -6.51 18.24
CA LYS A 310 -31.51 -5.89 18.54
C LYS A 310 -30.33 -6.76 18.15
N ALA A 311 -30.44 -8.08 18.30
CA ALA A 311 -29.37 -9.01 17.95
C ALA A 311 -29.01 -8.96 16.46
N TYR A 312 -30.01 -8.84 15.58
CA TYR A 312 -29.77 -8.63 14.14
C TYR A 312 -29.02 -7.33 13.88
N LEU A 313 -29.44 -6.24 14.52
CA LEU A 313 -28.74 -4.95 14.40
C LEU A 313 -27.30 -5.04 14.88
N HIS A 314 -27.03 -5.60 16.06
CA HIS A 314 -25.67 -5.75 16.59
C HIS A 314 -24.81 -6.64 15.69
N ALA A 315 -25.36 -7.74 15.17
CA ALA A 315 -24.66 -8.61 14.22
C ALA A 315 -24.28 -7.85 12.94
N LEU A 316 -25.17 -7.01 12.40
CA LEU A 316 -24.88 -6.16 11.25
C LEU A 316 -23.76 -5.15 11.53
N LEU A 317 -23.77 -4.51 12.71
CA LEU A 317 -22.76 -3.52 13.07
C LEU A 317 -21.37 -4.15 13.26
N TYR A 318 -21.31 -5.31 13.92
CA TYR A 318 -20.07 -6.09 14.02
C TYR A 318 -19.59 -6.57 12.66
N LEU A 319 -20.50 -7.03 11.79
CA LEU A 319 -20.15 -7.49 10.45
C LEU A 319 -19.61 -6.33 9.59
N ALA A 320 -20.27 -5.17 9.62
CA ALA A 320 -19.80 -3.97 8.95
C ALA A 320 -18.41 -3.53 9.46
N SER A 321 -18.20 -3.58 10.77
CA SER A 321 -16.91 -3.22 11.39
C SER A 321 -15.81 -4.23 11.07
N ALA A 322 -16.14 -5.53 10.98
CA ALA A 322 -15.22 -6.57 10.53
C ALA A 322 -14.84 -6.37 9.06
N TYR A 323 -15.81 -6.02 8.21
CA TYR A 323 -15.56 -5.66 6.83
C TYR A 323 -14.65 -4.43 6.69
N GLN A 324 -14.87 -3.35 7.47
CA GLN A 324 -13.94 -2.21 7.51
C GLN A 324 -12.54 -2.61 7.97
N SER A 325 -12.44 -3.47 8.98
CA SER A 325 -11.14 -3.95 9.51
C SER A 325 -10.38 -4.82 8.51
N LEU A 326 -11.07 -5.42 7.55
CA LEU A 326 -10.49 -6.20 6.45
C LEU A 326 -10.26 -5.37 5.16
N GLY A 327 -10.67 -4.09 5.13
CA GLY A 327 -10.56 -3.24 3.94
C GLY A 327 -11.68 -3.39 2.91
N TYR A 328 -12.83 -3.99 3.29
CA TYR A 328 -14.02 -4.19 2.45
C TYR A 328 -15.12 -3.17 2.75
N HIS A 329 -14.83 -1.88 2.60
CA HIS A 329 -15.71 -0.78 3.01
C HIS A 329 -17.00 -0.72 2.16
N GLN A 330 -16.93 -1.04 0.87
CA GLN A 330 -18.08 -1.09 -0.01
C GLN A 330 -19.05 -2.22 0.37
N ASN A 331 -18.54 -3.36 0.84
CA ASN A 331 -19.37 -4.45 1.36
C ASN A 331 -20.10 -4.01 2.63
N ALA A 332 -19.39 -3.35 3.56
CA ALA A 332 -19.99 -2.76 4.76
C ALA A 332 -21.07 -1.73 4.41
N LEU A 333 -20.81 -0.89 3.39
CA LEU A 333 -21.76 0.12 2.93
C LEU A 333 -23.04 -0.51 2.36
N THR A 334 -22.91 -1.45 1.42
CA THR A 334 -24.05 -2.14 0.81
C THR A 334 -24.88 -2.89 1.85
N LEU A 335 -24.21 -3.55 2.81
CA LEU A 335 -24.85 -4.23 3.92
C LEU A 335 -25.73 -3.27 4.74
N LEU A 336 -25.18 -2.13 5.17
CA LEU A 336 -25.90 -1.21 6.04
C LEU A 336 -26.94 -0.36 5.31
N GLN A 337 -26.71 0.01 4.04
CA GLN A 337 -27.68 0.78 3.25
C GLN A 337 -29.01 0.04 3.10
N SER A 338 -28.97 -1.26 2.79
CA SER A 338 -30.18 -2.08 2.69
C SER A 338 -31.00 -2.08 3.99
N SER A 339 -30.31 -2.15 5.13
CA SER A 339 -30.92 -2.15 6.46
C SER A 339 -31.43 -0.77 6.87
N ALA A 340 -30.78 0.30 6.43
CA ALA A 340 -31.18 1.67 6.71
C ALA A 340 -32.50 2.05 6.01
N ASP A 341 -32.74 1.56 4.80
CA ASP A 341 -34.00 1.82 4.08
C ASP A 341 -35.21 1.15 4.73
N ASP A 342 -35.02 -0.01 5.36
CA ASP A 342 -36.05 -0.66 6.16
C ASP A 342 -36.23 0.02 7.53
N ALA A 343 -35.13 0.48 8.15
CA ALA A 343 -35.19 1.20 9.42
C ALA A 343 -35.97 2.52 9.30
N LYS A 344 -35.91 3.25 8.16
CA LYS A 344 -36.70 4.48 7.94
C LYS A 344 -38.21 4.31 8.12
N LYS A 345 -38.71 3.07 8.08
CA LYS A 345 -40.14 2.74 8.20
C LYS A 345 -40.56 2.47 9.65
N THR A 346 -39.64 2.51 10.61
CA THR A 346 -39.89 2.24 12.03
C THR A 346 -39.54 3.44 12.91
N GLU A 347 -40.22 3.60 14.05
CA GLU A 347 -39.91 4.64 15.06
C GLU A 347 -38.84 4.15 16.07
N ASP A 348 -37.91 3.29 15.64
CA ASP A 348 -36.83 2.76 16.49
C ASP A 348 -35.61 3.69 16.46
N PHE A 349 -35.65 4.72 17.31
CA PHE A 349 -34.57 5.71 17.42
C PHE A 349 -33.22 5.10 17.86
N TYR A 350 -33.23 3.97 18.57
CA TYR A 350 -32.01 3.25 18.95
C TYR A 350 -31.33 2.68 17.70
N ARG A 351 -32.09 2.02 16.83
CA ARG A 351 -31.61 1.49 15.55
C ARG A 351 -31.12 2.59 14.60
N HIS A 352 -31.88 3.68 14.49
CA HIS A 352 -31.51 4.81 13.63
C HIS A 352 -30.18 5.43 14.03
N ALA A 353 -29.98 5.66 15.34
CA ALA A 353 -28.75 6.26 15.84
C ALA A 353 -27.53 5.44 15.42
N LEU A 354 -27.53 4.12 15.69
CA LEU A 354 -26.39 3.27 15.40
C LEU A 354 -26.16 3.06 13.89
N LEU A 355 -27.21 2.78 13.11
CA LEU A 355 -27.05 2.58 11.66
C LEU A 355 -26.53 3.84 10.96
N PHE A 356 -27.09 5.01 11.27
CA PHE A 356 -26.65 6.26 10.66
C PHE A 356 -25.27 6.69 11.18
N GLY A 357 -24.94 6.41 12.45
CA GLY A 357 -23.59 6.60 12.98
C GLY A 357 -22.56 5.79 12.20
N THR A 358 -22.76 4.49 12.06
CA THR A 358 -21.82 3.60 11.36
C THR A 358 -21.76 3.87 9.86
N LEU A 359 -22.89 4.17 9.20
CA LEU A 359 -22.89 4.61 7.81
C LEU A 359 -22.07 5.91 7.64
N GLY A 360 -22.27 6.89 8.51
CA GLY A 360 -21.50 8.13 8.49
C GLY A 360 -20.00 7.88 8.65
N ASP A 361 -19.62 6.95 9.52
CA ASP A 361 -18.22 6.55 9.72
C ASP A 361 -17.61 5.87 8.48
N ILE A 362 -18.35 4.96 7.83
CA ILE A 362 -17.93 4.31 6.59
C ILE A 362 -17.75 5.36 5.49
N TYR A 363 -18.73 6.26 5.28
CA TYR A 363 -18.61 7.34 4.31
C TYR A 363 -17.42 8.26 4.61
N LEU A 364 -17.16 8.56 5.88
CA LEU A 364 -15.99 9.35 6.27
C LEU A 364 -14.68 8.63 5.95
N SER A 365 -14.60 7.31 6.18
CA SER A 365 -13.42 6.50 5.83
C SER A 365 -13.20 6.36 4.31
N LEU A 366 -14.28 6.35 3.52
CA LEU A 366 -14.23 6.47 2.05
C LEU A 366 -13.95 7.93 1.60
N GLY A 367 -14.00 8.86 2.54
CA GLY A 367 -13.80 10.29 2.38
C GLY A 367 -14.86 10.99 1.55
N ASP A 368 -16.11 10.49 1.63
CA ASP A 368 -17.31 11.23 1.27
C ASP A 368 -17.82 12.01 2.47
N VAL A 369 -17.19 13.18 2.71
CA VAL A 369 -17.45 14.02 3.87
C VAL A 369 -18.90 14.53 3.89
N ALA A 370 -19.49 14.79 2.72
CA ALA A 370 -20.85 15.32 2.61
C ALA A 370 -21.90 14.27 3.01
N GLU A 371 -21.77 13.04 2.52
CA GLU A 371 -22.64 11.95 2.96
C GLU A 371 -22.40 11.61 4.43
N ALA A 372 -21.15 11.60 4.88
CA ALA A 372 -20.84 11.39 6.30
C ALA A 372 -21.55 12.41 7.20
N GLU A 373 -21.45 13.70 6.89
CA GLU A 373 -22.14 14.77 7.63
C GLU A 373 -23.67 14.59 7.64
N SER A 374 -24.25 14.26 6.49
CA SER A 374 -25.68 13.97 6.33
C SER A 374 -26.14 12.84 7.25
N TYR A 375 -25.41 11.73 7.29
CA TYR A 375 -25.73 10.58 8.15
C TYR A 375 -25.50 10.89 9.64
N PHE A 376 -24.41 11.56 10.01
CA PHE A 376 -24.19 11.94 11.41
C PHE A 376 -25.27 12.89 11.94
N LYS A 377 -25.79 13.80 11.11
CA LYS A 377 -26.92 14.68 11.49
C LYS A 377 -28.20 13.89 11.78
N LYS A 378 -28.50 12.87 10.95
CA LYS A 378 -29.63 11.96 11.16
C LYS A 378 -29.44 11.13 12.43
N GLY A 379 -28.25 10.55 12.61
CA GLY A 379 -27.89 9.78 13.80
C GLY A 379 -27.97 10.58 15.08
N LEU A 380 -27.54 11.86 15.06
CA LEU A 380 -27.58 12.74 16.23
C LEU A 380 -29.01 13.03 16.66
N THR A 381 -29.89 13.35 15.70
CA THR A 381 -31.33 13.54 15.96
C THR A 381 -31.94 12.31 16.61
N ALA A 382 -31.65 11.12 16.08
CA ALA A 382 -32.14 9.86 16.63
C ALA A 382 -31.58 9.58 18.04
N ALA A 383 -30.29 9.83 18.26
CA ALA A 383 -29.67 9.65 19.56
C ALA A 383 -30.29 10.57 20.64
N GLU A 384 -30.56 11.84 20.31
CA GLU A 384 -31.24 12.78 21.20
C GLU A 384 -32.67 12.33 21.54
N LEU A 385 -33.42 11.84 20.55
CA LEU A 385 -34.78 11.32 20.74
C LEU A 385 -34.82 10.02 21.56
N SER A 386 -33.77 9.19 21.46
CA SER A 386 -33.65 7.95 22.24
C SER A 386 -33.50 8.18 23.75
N LYS A 387 -33.07 9.39 24.16
CA LYS A 387 -32.75 9.77 25.54
C LYS A 387 -31.73 8.84 26.23
N LYS A 388 -30.85 8.22 25.43
CA LYS A 388 -29.80 7.31 25.90
C LYS A 388 -28.43 7.99 25.84
N PRO A 389 -27.78 8.27 26.99
CA PRO A 389 -26.46 8.90 27.04
C PRO A 389 -25.40 8.18 26.20
N GLU A 390 -25.42 6.84 26.17
CA GLU A 390 -24.46 6.01 25.45
C GLU A 390 -24.52 6.23 23.93
N LEU A 391 -25.72 6.35 23.36
CA LEU A 391 -25.92 6.59 21.93
C LEU A 391 -25.52 8.01 21.53
N LEU A 392 -25.86 8.99 22.37
CA LEU A 392 -25.47 10.38 22.13
C LEU A 392 -23.94 10.53 22.14
N THR A 393 -23.27 9.86 23.09
CA THR A 393 -21.81 9.86 23.20
C THR A 393 -21.14 9.22 21.98
N ASN A 394 -21.68 8.10 21.48
CA ASN A 394 -21.19 7.43 20.26
C ASN A 394 -21.21 8.38 19.06
N ILE A 395 -22.36 9.02 18.79
CA ILE A 395 -22.50 9.91 17.64
C ILE A 395 -21.66 11.18 17.79
N LEU A 396 -21.55 11.72 19.00
CA LEU A 396 -20.70 12.88 19.26
C LEU A 396 -19.22 12.59 19.04
N ASN A 397 -18.74 11.37 19.34
CA ASN A 397 -17.37 10.96 19.00
C ASN A 397 -17.14 10.98 17.49
N HIS A 398 -18.02 10.33 16.71
CA HIS A 398 -17.89 10.35 15.24
C HIS A 398 -18.03 11.75 14.64
N LYS A 399 -18.93 12.58 15.19
CA LYS A 399 -19.05 13.99 14.80
C LYS A 399 -17.76 14.76 15.10
N GLY A 400 -17.13 14.49 16.26
CA GLY A 400 -15.81 15.04 16.59
C GLY A 400 -14.77 14.67 15.54
N ASN A 401 -14.74 13.40 15.11
CA ASN A 401 -13.82 12.91 14.08
C ASN A 401 -14.07 13.60 12.72
N LEU A 402 -15.34 13.77 12.31
CA LEU A 402 -15.70 14.52 11.10
C LEU A 402 -15.18 15.96 11.16
N LEU A 403 -15.45 16.67 12.26
CA LEU A 403 -15.04 18.05 12.44
C LEU A 403 -13.52 18.19 12.46
N ALA A 404 -12.82 17.26 13.11
CA ALA A 404 -11.37 17.23 13.14
C ALA A 404 -10.76 16.97 11.75
N ALA A 405 -11.34 16.05 10.97
CA ALA A 405 -10.98 15.80 9.58
C ALA A 405 -11.22 17.03 8.69
N ALA A 406 -12.30 17.79 8.95
CA ALA A 406 -12.60 19.06 8.30
C ALA A 406 -11.74 20.25 8.80
N LYS A 407 -10.82 20.01 9.75
CA LYS A 407 -9.97 21.02 10.43
C LYS A 407 -10.75 22.06 11.25
N ASP A 408 -12.00 21.78 11.60
CA ASP A 408 -12.74 22.53 12.63
C ASP A 408 -12.36 22.00 14.02
N TYR A 409 -11.17 22.40 14.48
CA TYR A 409 -10.61 21.90 15.74
C TYR A 409 -11.36 22.40 16.98
N GLU A 410 -12.04 23.54 16.91
CA GLU A 410 -12.86 24.02 18.04
C GLU A 410 -14.17 23.24 18.13
N GLY A 411 -14.84 23.00 16.99
CA GLY A 411 -16.02 22.15 16.93
C GLY A 411 -15.73 20.72 17.39
N ALA A 412 -14.61 20.14 16.96
CA ALA A 412 -14.17 18.82 17.38
C ALA A 412 -13.90 18.76 18.90
N ALA A 413 -13.18 19.74 19.45
CA ALA A 413 -12.89 19.81 20.88
C ALA A 413 -14.17 19.89 21.72
N ALA A 414 -15.15 20.68 21.26
CA ALA A 414 -16.45 20.79 21.92
C ALA A 414 -17.22 19.46 21.89
N ALA A 415 -17.18 18.73 20.77
CA ALA A 415 -17.82 17.43 20.64
C ALA A 415 -17.21 16.39 21.60
N TYR A 416 -15.88 16.22 21.61
CA TYR A 416 -15.21 15.27 22.50
C TYR A 416 -15.40 15.62 23.98
N LYS A 417 -15.32 16.92 24.33
CA LYS A 417 -15.59 17.37 25.70
C LYS A 417 -17.01 17.02 26.14
N LYS A 418 -18.01 17.31 25.29
CA LYS A 418 -19.41 16.97 25.58
C LYS A 418 -19.59 15.46 25.78
N SER A 419 -18.94 14.63 24.97
CA SER A 419 -18.95 13.18 25.15
C SER A 419 -18.39 12.74 26.51
N LEU A 420 -17.23 13.27 26.90
CA LEU A 420 -16.62 12.95 28.21
C LEU A 420 -17.46 13.45 29.39
N ASP A 421 -18.11 14.61 29.27
CA ASP A 421 -19.01 15.14 30.30
C ASP A 421 -20.24 14.26 30.47
N ILE A 422 -20.81 13.73 29.38
CA ILE A 422 -21.94 12.79 29.42
C ILE A 422 -21.53 11.48 30.11
N ILE A 423 -20.36 10.93 29.77
CA ILE A 423 -19.84 9.72 30.42
C ILE A 423 -19.67 9.95 31.92
N ARG A 424 -19.04 11.07 32.32
CA ARG A 424 -18.84 11.41 33.75
C ARG A 424 -20.17 11.51 34.50
N GLN A 425 -21.18 12.16 33.92
CA GLN A 425 -22.51 12.25 34.52
C GLN A 425 -23.18 10.87 34.67
N SER A 426 -22.99 9.99 33.68
CA SER A 426 -23.47 8.61 33.73
C SER A 426 -22.79 7.83 34.87
N GLU A 427 -21.47 7.94 35.00
CA GLU A 427 -20.68 7.33 36.08
C GLU A 427 -21.12 7.83 37.47
N GLU A 428 -21.30 9.14 37.63
CA GLU A 428 -21.77 9.75 38.89
C GLU A 428 -23.21 9.32 39.22
N SER A 429 -24.07 9.17 38.22
CA SER A 429 -25.44 8.67 38.42
C SER A 429 -25.46 7.20 38.86
N ALA A 430 -24.60 6.37 38.28
CA ALA A 430 -24.48 4.95 38.62
C ALA A 430 -23.90 4.73 40.02
N GLN A 431 -22.98 5.59 40.47
CA GLN A 431 -22.46 5.57 41.84
C GLN A 431 -23.48 6.03 42.88
N ASN A 432 -24.43 6.90 42.50
CA ASN A 432 -25.47 7.41 43.40
C ASN A 432 -26.72 6.51 43.48
N THR A 433 -26.89 5.54 42.58
CA THR A 433 -27.89 4.48 42.72
C THR A 433 -27.43 3.42 43.71
N GLN A 434 -27.91 3.46 44.96
CA GLN A 434 -27.73 2.33 45.89
C GLN A 434 -28.35 1.06 45.30
N PRO A 435 -27.73 -0.13 45.49
CA PRO A 435 -28.35 -1.38 45.10
C PRO A 435 -29.66 -1.54 45.89
N PHE A 436 -30.77 -1.74 45.19
CA PHE A 436 -32.10 -1.95 45.78
C PHE A 436 -32.05 -3.09 46.82
N SER A 437 -31.91 -2.75 48.10
CA SER A 437 -32.20 -3.66 49.19
C SER A 437 -33.71 -3.69 49.39
N PHE A 438 -34.38 -4.75 48.94
CA PHE A 438 -35.79 -4.97 49.28
C PHE A 438 -35.95 -5.00 50.81
N PRO A 439 -36.89 -4.23 51.40
CA PRO A 439 -37.13 -4.30 52.84
C PRO A 439 -37.65 -5.69 53.23
N ARG A 440 -37.04 -6.27 54.28
CA ARG A 440 -37.39 -7.59 54.84
C ARG A 440 -38.85 -7.71 55.32
N SER A 441 -39.59 -6.60 55.42
CA SER A 441 -40.95 -6.53 55.95
C SER A 441 -42.07 -6.85 54.94
N ALA A 442 -41.77 -7.11 53.66
CA ALA A 442 -42.80 -7.42 52.65
C ALA A 442 -43.13 -8.92 52.50
N TRP A 443 -42.63 -9.78 53.40
CA TRP A 443 -42.73 -11.25 53.24
C TRP A 443 -43.16 -11.98 54.51
N GLU A 444 -43.94 -11.36 55.39
CA GLU A 444 -44.67 -12.08 56.44
C GLU A 444 -45.97 -12.62 55.84
N CYS A 445 -45.96 -13.90 55.47
CA CYS A 445 -47.19 -14.66 55.25
C CYS A 445 -47.93 -14.80 56.59
N SER A 446 -49.19 -14.39 56.63
CA SER A 446 -50.10 -14.73 57.72
C SER A 446 -50.41 -16.24 57.73
N PRO A 447 -50.81 -16.82 58.87
CA PRO A 447 -50.88 -18.29 59.05
C PRO A 447 -51.98 -19.04 58.27
N GLU A 448 -52.74 -18.38 57.38
CA GLU A 448 -53.99 -18.94 56.84
C GLU A 448 -54.03 -19.15 55.32
N MET A 449 -52.91 -19.09 54.60
CA MET A 449 -52.88 -19.51 53.19
C MET A 449 -51.74 -20.48 52.88
N GLU A 450 -52.14 -21.71 52.50
CA GLU A 450 -51.27 -22.72 51.90
C GLU A 450 -50.59 -22.19 50.63
N CYS A 451 -49.31 -21.88 50.71
CA CYS A 451 -48.46 -21.63 49.54
C CYS A 451 -47.96 -22.98 48.99
N LYS A 452 -48.62 -23.49 47.93
CA LYS A 452 -48.12 -24.62 47.14
C LYS A 452 -46.83 -24.24 46.38
N THR A 453 -45.71 -24.75 46.91
CA THR A 453 -44.51 -25.29 46.24
C THR A 453 -44.03 -24.66 44.91
N GLY A 454 -42.81 -24.10 44.92
CA GLY A 454 -41.76 -24.56 43.98
C GLY A 454 -41.07 -23.59 42.99
N PHE A 455 -41.44 -22.31 42.86
CA PHE A 455 -40.99 -21.50 41.70
C PHE A 455 -40.44 -20.09 41.98
N LYS A 456 -39.95 -19.78 43.19
CA LYS A 456 -39.48 -18.42 43.56
C LYS A 456 -37.96 -18.20 43.67
N PRO A 457 -37.10 -19.16 44.08
CA PRO A 457 -35.66 -18.90 44.21
C PRO A 457 -34.93 -18.78 42.86
N VAL A 458 -35.38 -19.52 41.84
CA VAL A 458 -34.72 -19.60 40.52
C VAL A 458 -34.94 -18.32 39.70
N LEU A 459 -36.18 -17.79 39.67
CA LEU A 459 -36.48 -16.51 38.99
C LEU A 459 -35.80 -15.31 39.66
N ARG A 460 -35.61 -15.34 40.99
CA ARG A 460 -34.87 -14.31 41.73
C ARG A 460 -33.39 -14.31 41.35
N SER A 461 -32.76 -15.48 41.29
CA SER A 461 -31.36 -15.63 40.85
C SER A 461 -31.16 -15.22 39.38
N HIS A 462 -32.09 -15.57 38.48
CA HIS A 462 -31.97 -15.21 37.06
C HIS A 462 -32.24 -13.73 36.78
N ALA A 463 -33.21 -13.10 37.46
CA ALA A 463 -33.49 -11.68 37.30
C ALA A 463 -32.40 -10.80 37.94
N GLU A 464 -31.85 -11.20 39.10
CA GLU A 464 -30.74 -10.50 39.74
C GLU A 464 -29.42 -10.68 38.92
N ARG A 465 -29.13 -11.88 38.37
CA ARG A 465 -27.99 -12.06 37.43
C ARG A 465 -28.17 -11.30 36.13
N GLY A 466 -29.36 -11.34 35.52
CA GLY A 466 -29.64 -10.67 34.24
C GLY A 466 -29.55 -9.14 34.33
N ASN A 467 -29.86 -8.54 35.48
CA ASN A 467 -29.65 -7.11 35.71
C ASN A 467 -28.17 -6.77 35.97
N VAL A 468 -27.45 -7.60 36.73
CA VAL A 468 -26.00 -7.40 36.98
C VAL A 468 -25.18 -7.57 35.68
N GLU A 469 -25.51 -8.54 34.83
CA GLU A 469 -24.83 -8.74 33.53
C GLU A 469 -25.15 -7.60 32.53
N ARG A 470 -26.36 -7.04 32.55
CA ARG A 470 -26.72 -5.84 31.78
C ARG A 470 -25.96 -4.60 32.24
N ASP A 471 -25.85 -4.38 33.55
CA ASP A 471 -25.14 -3.24 34.13
C ASP A 471 -23.61 -3.34 33.89
N GLN A 472 -23.06 -4.56 33.85
CA GLN A 472 -21.65 -4.80 33.50
C GLN A 472 -21.36 -4.58 32.00
N ALA A 473 -22.25 -5.04 31.10
CA ALA A 473 -22.07 -4.87 29.65
C ALA A 473 -22.19 -3.40 29.19
N GLY A 474 -23.15 -2.64 29.76
CA GLY A 474 -23.30 -1.20 29.48
C GLY A 474 -22.13 -0.36 29.98
N ASN A 475 -21.58 -0.69 31.16
CA ASN A 475 -20.36 -0.04 31.68
C ASN A 475 -19.11 -0.43 30.87
N SER A 476 -19.00 -1.66 30.36
CA SER A 476 -17.90 -2.07 29.49
C SER A 476 -17.85 -1.25 28.20
N TYR A 477 -18.99 -1.08 27.52
CA TYR A 477 -19.09 -0.31 26.29
C TYR A 477 -18.70 1.17 26.46
N LEU A 478 -19.22 1.84 27.49
CA LEU A 478 -18.89 3.23 27.78
C LEU A 478 -17.40 3.42 28.11
N ASN A 479 -16.78 2.44 28.77
CA ASN A 479 -15.35 2.47 29.06
C ASN A 479 -14.48 2.34 27.81
N GLU A 480 -14.85 1.47 26.86
CA GLU A 480 -14.18 1.36 25.55
C GLU A 480 -14.38 2.65 24.74
N LEU A 481 -15.59 3.23 24.74
CA LEU A 481 -15.84 4.49 24.06
C LEU A 481 -15.02 5.65 24.68
N LYS A 482 -14.86 5.65 26.00
CA LYS A 482 -14.07 6.65 26.75
C LYS A 482 -12.58 6.61 26.35
N SER A 483 -11.97 5.44 26.14
CA SER A 483 -10.57 5.35 25.70
C SER A 483 -10.38 5.98 24.33
N LYS A 484 -11.24 5.64 23.35
CA LYS A 484 -11.21 6.19 21.99
C LYS A 484 -11.35 7.73 21.99
N ILE A 485 -12.29 8.27 22.77
CA ILE A 485 -12.50 9.72 22.88
C ILE A 485 -11.30 10.42 23.52
N LEU A 486 -10.69 9.83 24.56
CA LEU A 486 -9.51 10.42 25.21
C LEU A 486 -8.32 10.47 24.23
N LEU A 487 -8.10 9.41 23.45
CA LEU A 487 -7.06 9.38 22.42
C LEU A 487 -7.32 10.41 21.33
N ASN A 488 -8.57 10.50 20.83
CA ASN A 488 -8.95 11.52 19.84
C ASN A 488 -8.77 12.95 20.39
N ALA A 489 -9.14 13.21 21.64
CA ALA A 489 -8.96 14.51 22.27
C ALA A 489 -7.47 14.87 22.47
N ALA A 490 -6.64 13.91 22.85
CA ALA A 490 -5.19 14.08 22.96
C ALA A 490 -4.56 14.37 21.59
N HIS A 491 -4.96 13.63 20.55
CA HIS A 491 -4.50 13.84 19.18
C HIS A 491 -4.90 15.24 18.68
N LEU A 492 -6.14 15.68 18.94
CA LEU A 492 -6.60 17.01 18.58
C LEU A 492 -5.76 18.11 19.23
N LYS A 493 -5.41 17.97 20.52
CA LYS A 493 -4.51 18.92 21.21
C LYS A 493 -3.13 18.98 20.59
N PHE A 494 -2.58 17.83 20.20
CA PHE A 494 -1.30 17.76 19.48
C PHE A 494 -1.36 18.57 18.17
N LEU A 495 -2.41 18.40 17.36
CA LEU A 495 -2.59 19.15 16.11
C LEU A 495 -2.78 20.66 16.33
N LYS A 496 -3.37 21.08 17.45
CA LYS A 496 -3.49 22.49 17.86
C LYS A 496 -2.18 23.09 18.40
N GLY A 497 -1.13 22.29 18.57
CA GLY A 497 0.13 22.72 19.17
C GLY A 497 0.15 22.75 20.71
N ASP A 498 -0.89 22.26 21.38
CA ASP A 498 -0.91 22.09 22.84
C ASP A 498 -0.24 20.76 23.24
N TYR A 499 1.08 20.70 23.07
CA TYR A 499 1.84 19.47 23.29
C TYR A 499 1.85 19.03 24.75
N LYS A 500 1.87 19.97 25.70
CA LYS A 500 1.81 19.68 27.13
C LYS A 500 0.45 19.08 27.50
N GLY A 501 -0.64 19.67 27.03
CA GLY A 501 -1.99 19.15 27.25
C GLY A 501 -2.21 17.80 26.58
N ALA A 502 -1.64 17.59 25.39
CA ALA A 502 -1.67 16.31 24.69
C ALA A 502 -0.94 15.21 25.48
N ALA A 503 0.28 15.49 25.98
CA ALA A 503 1.03 14.55 26.83
C ALA A 503 0.23 14.15 28.08
N ALA A 504 -0.33 15.12 28.80
CA ALA A 504 -1.14 14.85 29.99
C ALA A 504 -2.41 14.02 29.69
N ASP A 505 -3.01 14.19 28.50
CA ASP A 505 -4.17 13.40 28.10
C ASP A 505 -3.78 11.98 27.64
N THR A 506 -2.57 11.76 27.09
CA THR A 506 -2.09 10.41 26.81
C THR A 506 -1.95 9.57 28.08
N GLU A 507 -1.52 10.14 29.20
CA GLU A 507 -1.52 9.40 30.47
C GLU A 507 -2.93 9.06 30.98
N LYS A 508 -3.91 9.95 30.77
CA LYS A 508 -5.31 9.67 31.12
C LYS A 508 -5.85 8.53 30.26
N ALA A 509 -5.54 8.55 28.96
CA ALA A 509 -5.90 7.48 28.05
C ALA A 509 -5.24 6.15 28.50
N MET A 510 -3.96 6.16 28.85
CA MET A 510 -3.24 4.99 29.36
C MET A 510 -3.99 4.33 30.52
N ARG A 511 -4.29 5.10 31.58
CA ARG A 511 -5.01 4.60 32.75
C ARG A 511 -6.40 4.06 32.40
N GLN A 512 -7.10 4.69 31.46
CA GLN A 512 -8.41 4.21 31.01
C GLN A 512 -8.30 2.90 30.24
N ILE A 513 -7.35 2.78 29.30
CA ILE A 513 -7.16 1.58 28.48
C ILE A 513 -6.81 0.38 29.37
N GLU A 514 -6.01 0.59 30.42
CA GLU A 514 -5.65 -0.47 31.38
C GLU A 514 -6.86 -1.15 32.03
N THR A 515 -7.95 -0.40 32.27
CA THR A 515 -9.18 -0.91 32.88
C THR A 515 -10.01 -1.80 31.95
N LEU A 516 -9.75 -1.77 30.64
CA LEU A 516 -10.53 -2.53 29.65
C LEU A 516 -10.21 -4.04 29.75
N PRO A 517 -11.16 -4.93 29.42
CA PRO A 517 -10.85 -6.35 29.24
C PRO A 517 -9.89 -6.56 28.06
N GLU A 518 -9.15 -7.68 28.06
CA GLU A 518 -8.30 -8.04 26.90
C GLU A 518 -9.15 -8.22 25.64
N SER A 519 -8.75 -7.53 24.58
CA SER A 519 -9.36 -7.55 23.26
C SER A 519 -8.39 -6.98 22.22
N HIS A 520 -8.68 -7.24 20.95
CA HIS A 520 -8.05 -6.57 19.81
C HIS A 520 -8.07 -5.05 19.98
N ASP A 521 -9.23 -4.48 20.33
CA ASP A 521 -9.39 -3.04 20.54
C ASP A 521 -8.49 -2.47 21.64
N LYS A 522 -8.32 -3.18 22.76
CA LYS A 522 -7.41 -2.76 23.84
C LYS A 522 -5.97 -2.74 23.36
N SER A 523 -5.55 -3.74 22.60
CA SER A 523 -4.21 -3.79 22.00
C SER A 523 -4.00 -2.64 21.00
N SER A 524 -4.96 -2.45 20.10
CA SER A 524 -4.99 -1.36 19.12
C SER A 524 -4.95 0.03 19.78
N ASP A 525 -5.65 0.24 20.89
CA ASP A 525 -5.65 1.50 21.66
C ASP A 525 -4.28 1.79 22.28
N PHE A 526 -3.59 0.79 22.81
CA PHE A 526 -2.22 0.96 23.31
C PHE A 526 -1.23 1.29 22.19
N ILE A 527 -1.36 0.67 21.02
CA ILE A 527 -0.53 1.01 19.85
C ILE A 527 -0.83 2.46 19.42
N SER A 528 -2.10 2.84 19.33
CA SER A 528 -2.52 4.20 18.97
C SER A 528 -1.96 5.25 19.95
N LEU A 529 -2.02 4.95 21.25
CA LEU A 529 -1.42 5.77 22.30
C LEU A 529 0.09 5.92 22.11
N ALA A 530 0.79 4.82 21.85
CA ALA A 530 2.24 4.83 21.64
C ALA A 530 2.63 5.67 20.41
N LEU A 531 1.88 5.59 19.31
CA LEU A 531 2.12 6.39 18.11
C LEU A 531 1.93 7.89 18.39
N LEU A 532 0.88 8.26 19.12
CA LEU A 532 0.65 9.64 19.52
C LEU A 532 1.74 10.14 20.48
N ALA A 533 2.07 9.39 21.52
CA ALA A 533 3.12 9.73 22.49
C ALA A 533 4.49 9.89 21.81
N ARG A 534 4.81 9.03 20.83
CA ARG A 534 6.02 9.14 20.00
C ARG A 534 6.04 10.44 19.19
N ASN A 535 4.92 10.81 18.57
CA ASN A 535 4.82 12.05 17.79
C ASN A 535 4.99 13.29 18.70
N ILE A 536 4.40 13.28 19.89
CA ILE A 536 4.61 14.33 20.91
C ILE A 536 6.08 14.37 21.34
N ARG A 537 6.72 13.22 21.61
CA ARG A 537 8.13 13.09 22.02
C ARG A 537 9.10 13.75 21.02
N LYS A 538 8.79 13.70 19.71
CA LYS A 538 9.62 14.32 18.66
C LYS A 538 9.65 15.85 18.73
N VAL A 539 8.58 16.48 19.22
CA VAL A 539 8.43 17.95 19.20
C VAL A 539 8.46 18.59 20.59
N TYR A 540 8.10 17.86 21.64
CA TYR A 540 8.01 18.35 23.01
C TYR A 540 9.14 17.78 23.88
N LEU A 541 10.27 18.48 23.85
CA LEU A 541 11.49 18.09 24.56
C LEU A 541 11.39 18.03 26.10
N PRO A 542 10.61 18.87 26.81
CA PRO A 542 10.58 18.88 28.28
C PRO A 542 10.16 17.55 28.94
N ASP A 543 9.47 16.67 28.21
CA ASP A 543 8.92 15.41 28.73
C ASP A 543 9.38 14.18 27.92
N LYS A 544 10.49 14.33 27.17
CA LYS A 544 10.96 13.35 26.18
C LYS A 544 11.21 11.96 26.78
N GLU A 545 11.79 11.89 27.98
CA GLU A 545 12.11 10.62 28.67
C GLU A 545 10.85 9.90 29.16
N HIS A 546 9.95 10.63 29.81
CA HIS A 546 8.69 10.08 30.29
C HIS A 546 7.82 9.57 29.13
N LEU A 547 7.70 10.35 28.06
CA LEU A 547 7.02 9.94 26.83
C LEU A 547 7.69 8.72 26.18
N GLY A 548 9.03 8.61 26.23
CA GLY A 548 9.75 7.41 25.78
C GLY A 548 9.36 6.16 26.57
N THR A 549 9.30 6.28 27.90
CA THR A 549 8.83 5.21 28.79
C THR A 549 7.39 4.80 28.47
N LEU A 550 6.51 5.79 28.30
CA LEU A 550 5.11 5.56 27.95
C LEU A 550 4.96 4.82 26.62
N VAL A 551 5.75 5.19 25.59
CA VAL A 551 5.78 4.50 24.29
C VAL A 551 6.17 3.03 24.46
N SER A 552 7.28 2.77 25.17
CA SER A 552 7.76 1.40 25.37
C SER A 552 6.76 0.55 26.15
N GLU A 553 6.22 1.09 27.24
CA GLU A 553 5.26 0.38 28.11
C GLU A 553 3.96 0.05 27.37
N ALA A 554 3.38 1.01 26.64
CA ALA A 554 2.17 0.80 25.87
C ALA A 554 2.36 -0.29 24.80
N LEU A 555 3.47 -0.24 24.05
CA LEU A 555 3.76 -1.25 23.03
C LEU A 555 4.03 -2.64 23.62
N GLN A 556 4.66 -2.74 24.80
CA GLN A 556 4.84 -4.02 25.48
C GLN A 556 3.50 -4.62 25.94
N LYS A 557 2.58 -3.79 26.46
CA LYS A 557 1.23 -4.23 26.83
C LYS A 557 0.42 -4.66 25.61
N ALA A 558 0.48 -3.90 24.52
CA ALA A 558 -0.15 -4.27 23.25
C ALA A 558 0.37 -5.61 22.73
N LYS A 559 1.69 -5.79 22.72
CA LYS A 559 2.35 -7.04 22.31
C LYS A 559 1.86 -8.23 23.15
N HIS A 560 1.84 -8.10 24.48
CA HIS A 560 1.41 -9.17 25.36
C HIS A 560 -0.05 -9.59 25.12
N ILE A 561 -0.95 -8.61 24.98
CA ILE A 561 -2.36 -8.87 24.68
C ILE A 561 -2.48 -9.55 23.30
N ALA A 562 -1.76 -9.05 22.29
CA ALA A 562 -1.81 -9.62 20.95
C ALA A 562 -1.24 -11.05 20.90
N GLU A 563 -0.23 -11.37 21.73
CA GLU A 563 0.34 -12.72 21.91
C GLU A 563 -0.72 -13.66 22.50
N ASN A 564 -1.42 -13.24 23.56
CA ASN A 564 -2.46 -14.03 24.20
C ASN A 564 -3.67 -14.30 23.28
N LEU A 565 -3.99 -13.35 22.39
CA LEU A 565 -5.13 -13.44 21.48
C LEU A 565 -4.80 -14.12 20.14
N ASN A 566 -3.52 -14.36 19.83
CA ASN A 566 -3.03 -14.70 18.50
C ASN A 566 -3.42 -13.65 17.42
N ASP A 567 -3.41 -12.37 17.80
CA ASP A 567 -3.73 -11.24 16.94
C ASP A 567 -2.49 -10.84 16.11
N ILE A 568 -2.29 -11.53 14.98
CA ILE A 568 -1.10 -11.39 14.13
C ILE A 568 -0.84 -9.95 13.65
N PRO A 569 -1.84 -9.18 13.17
CA PRO A 569 -1.65 -7.77 12.80
C PRO A 569 -1.08 -6.93 13.94
N ASN A 570 -1.69 -6.97 15.13
CA ASN A 570 -1.24 -6.17 16.27
C ASN A 570 0.10 -6.65 16.84
N LEU A 571 0.41 -7.95 16.72
CA LEU A 571 1.76 -8.45 17.00
C LEU A 571 2.79 -7.82 16.07
N SER A 572 2.53 -7.83 14.76
CA SER A 572 3.42 -7.21 13.78
C SER A 572 3.63 -5.73 14.07
N TYR A 573 2.55 -4.97 14.31
CA TYR A 573 2.62 -3.56 14.68
C TYR A 573 3.40 -3.33 15.97
N SER A 574 3.14 -4.10 17.02
CA SER A 574 3.81 -3.94 18.31
C SER A 574 5.32 -4.19 18.19
N TYR A 575 5.73 -5.27 17.51
CA TYR A 575 7.15 -5.54 17.25
C TYR A 575 7.81 -4.46 16.38
N GLY A 576 7.13 -4.03 15.32
CA GLY A 576 7.68 -3.05 14.38
C GLY A 576 7.89 -1.69 15.03
N TYR A 577 6.88 -1.21 15.77
CA TYR A 577 6.97 0.05 16.49
C TYR A 577 7.92 0.01 17.70
N LEU A 578 8.06 -1.14 18.38
CA LEU A 578 9.15 -1.32 19.35
C LEU A 578 10.52 -1.22 18.66
N GLY A 579 10.67 -1.82 17.48
CA GLY A 579 11.86 -1.64 16.67
C GLY A 579 12.14 -0.17 16.33
N GLN A 580 11.10 0.61 16.00
CA GLN A 580 11.25 2.04 15.69
C GLN A 580 11.59 2.87 16.93
N TYR A 581 11.09 2.46 18.10
CA TYR A 581 11.50 3.05 19.37
C TYR A 581 13.01 2.87 19.57
N PHE A 582 13.51 1.63 19.49
CA PHE A 582 14.94 1.33 19.65
C PHE A 582 15.83 1.89 18.54
N GLU A 583 15.31 2.14 17.34
CA GLU A 583 16.01 2.86 16.26
C GLU A 583 16.45 4.27 16.72
N THR A 584 15.72 4.88 17.67
CA THR A 584 16.00 6.22 18.21
C THR A 584 16.73 6.23 19.55
N GLU A 585 16.92 5.07 20.18
CA GLU A 585 17.60 4.95 21.49
C GLU A 585 19.11 4.74 21.33
N GLU A 586 19.87 5.20 22.32
CA GLU A 586 21.33 5.01 22.33
C GLU A 586 21.67 3.51 22.42
N ASN A 587 22.53 3.03 21.52
CA ASN A 587 22.91 1.61 21.38
C ASN A 587 21.74 0.63 21.11
N GLY A 588 20.55 1.12 20.72
CA GLY A 588 19.36 0.29 20.49
C GLY A 588 19.33 -0.46 19.15
N TYR A 589 20.33 -0.25 18.28
CA TYR A 589 20.27 -0.65 16.88
C TYR A 589 20.16 -2.17 16.65
N ALA A 590 20.90 -2.99 17.40
CA ALA A 590 20.83 -4.45 17.28
C ALA A 590 19.44 -4.99 17.68
N GLU A 591 18.87 -4.42 18.74
CA GLU A 591 17.54 -4.77 19.20
C GLU A 591 16.46 -4.28 18.23
N ALA A 592 16.63 -3.08 17.65
CA ALA A 592 15.78 -2.56 16.60
C ALA A 592 15.72 -3.53 15.41
N LEU A 593 16.87 -4.00 14.93
CA LEU A 593 16.95 -4.98 13.83
C LEU A 593 16.25 -6.29 14.16
N ARG A 594 16.44 -6.82 15.38
CA ARG A 594 15.80 -8.05 15.85
C ARG A 594 14.28 -7.92 15.90
N LEU A 595 13.77 -6.81 16.44
CA LEU A 595 12.34 -6.54 16.55
C LEU A 595 11.69 -6.27 15.19
N THR A 596 12.35 -5.51 14.30
CA THR A 596 11.87 -5.29 12.92
C THR A 596 11.78 -6.59 12.14
N ARG A 597 12.74 -7.52 12.30
CA ARG A 597 12.66 -8.85 11.66
C ARG A 597 11.48 -9.68 12.17
N LYS A 598 11.19 -9.65 13.47
CA LYS A 598 9.98 -10.28 14.03
C LYS A 598 8.70 -9.65 13.47
N ALA A 599 8.66 -8.32 13.38
CA ALA A 599 7.53 -7.61 12.79
C ALA A 599 7.28 -8.02 11.34
N LEU A 600 8.37 -8.09 10.54
CA LEU A 600 8.37 -8.55 9.15
C LEU A 600 7.80 -9.97 9.04
N PHE A 601 8.26 -10.89 9.88
CA PHE A 601 7.78 -12.27 9.92
C PHE A 601 6.25 -12.35 10.11
N PHE A 602 5.71 -11.66 11.12
CA PHE A 602 4.26 -11.68 11.36
C PHE A 602 3.46 -11.01 10.23
N ALA A 603 4.00 -9.96 9.60
CA ALA A 603 3.37 -9.34 8.44
C ALA A 603 3.34 -10.29 7.23
N GLN A 604 4.40 -11.09 7.03
CA GLN A 604 4.47 -12.10 5.97
C GLN A 604 3.53 -13.28 6.24
N GLN A 605 3.50 -13.78 7.48
CA GLN A 605 2.66 -14.90 7.90
C GLN A 605 1.18 -14.65 7.60
N GLY A 606 0.69 -13.45 7.90
CA GLY A 606 -0.71 -13.08 7.65
C GLY A 606 -0.98 -12.44 6.29
N ASN A 607 0.03 -12.37 5.41
CA ASN A 607 -0.06 -11.71 4.10
C ASN A 607 -0.65 -10.29 4.17
N TYR A 608 -0.06 -9.45 5.02
CA TYR A 608 -0.44 -8.04 5.23
C TYR A 608 0.52 -7.10 4.50
N PRO A 609 0.43 -6.91 3.17
CA PRO A 609 1.32 -6.05 2.40
C PRO A 609 1.38 -4.60 2.93
N GLU A 610 0.27 -4.09 3.47
CA GLU A 610 0.12 -2.78 4.10
C GLU A 610 0.90 -2.63 5.41
N ILE A 611 1.25 -3.74 6.06
CA ILE A 611 2.12 -3.78 7.24
C ILE A 611 3.56 -4.10 6.80
N LEU A 612 3.70 -5.04 5.87
CA LEU A 612 4.96 -5.59 5.41
C LEU A 612 5.92 -4.52 4.88
N TYR A 613 5.42 -3.61 4.02
CA TYR A 613 6.27 -2.58 3.44
C TYR A 613 6.83 -1.61 4.49
N LEU A 614 6.11 -1.36 5.60
CA LEU A 614 6.57 -0.49 6.69
C LEU A 614 7.83 -1.07 7.34
N TRP A 615 7.87 -2.39 7.54
CA TRP A 615 9.00 -3.07 8.17
C TRP A 615 10.15 -3.30 7.20
N GLN A 616 9.88 -3.52 5.91
CA GLN A 616 10.92 -3.50 4.87
C GLN A 616 11.55 -2.11 4.75
N TRP A 617 10.74 -1.05 4.81
CA TRP A 617 11.21 0.33 4.81
C TRP A 617 12.10 0.60 6.05
N GLN A 618 11.65 0.20 7.23
CA GLN A 618 12.44 0.32 8.45
C GLN A 618 13.73 -0.48 8.40
N LEU A 619 13.70 -1.69 7.85
CA LEU A 619 14.87 -2.52 7.65
C LEU A 619 15.89 -1.82 6.71
N GLY A 620 15.41 -1.14 5.67
CA GLY A 620 16.22 -0.31 4.80
C GLY A 620 16.94 0.83 5.54
N ARG A 621 16.21 1.57 6.38
CA ARG A 621 16.79 2.62 7.24
C ARG A 621 17.80 2.06 8.22
N LEU A 622 17.47 0.91 8.83
CA LEU A 622 18.38 0.22 9.72
C LEU A 622 19.65 -0.11 8.95
N PHE A 623 19.62 -0.94 7.90
CA PHE A 623 20.84 -1.34 7.19
C PHE A 623 21.68 -0.15 6.73
N GLN A 624 21.03 0.94 6.29
CA GLN A 624 21.70 2.18 5.95
C GLN A 624 22.50 2.77 7.12
N ALA A 625 21.94 2.80 8.33
CA ALA A 625 22.61 3.27 9.53
C ALA A 625 23.77 2.36 9.98
N SER A 626 23.71 1.05 9.69
CA SER A 626 24.85 0.13 9.91
C SER A 626 25.94 0.21 8.85
N GLY A 627 25.71 0.93 7.75
CA GLY A 627 26.64 1.01 6.62
C GLY A 627 26.51 -0.12 5.59
N ASP A 628 25.57 -1.06 5.77
CA ASP A 628 25.28 -2.13 4.80
C ASP A 628 24.37 -1.62 3.67
N ILE A 629 24.99 -0.95 2.70
CA ILE A 629 24.29 -0.28 1.59
C ILE A 629 23.57 -1.28 0.68
N GLU A 630 24.14 -2.45 0.44
CA GLU A 630 23.53 -3.47 -0.44
C GLU A 630 22.23 -4.03 0.17
N LYS A 631 22.26 -4.43 1.45
CA LYS A 631 21.04 -4.89 2.12
C LYS A 631 20.00 -3.77 2.25
N SER A 632 20.45 -2.53 2.44
CA SER A 632 19.56 -1.37 2.46
C SER A 632 18.84 -1.16 1.13
N LEU A 633 19.56 -1.22 0.00
CA LEU A 633 18.98 -1.13 -1.35
C LEU A 633 17.93 -2.23 -1.59
N ILE A 634 18.22 -3.47 -1.18
CA ILE A 634 17.30 -4.60 -1.30
C ILE A 634 16.03 -4.33 -0.49
N ALA A 635 16.17 -3.93 0.78
CA ALA A 635 15.04 -3.71 1.68
C ALA A 635 14.13 -2.56 1.20
N TYR A 636 14.69 -1.44 0.74
CA TYR A 636 13.89 -0.35 0.14
C TYR A 636 13.22 -0.77 -1.17
N SER A 637 13.92 -1.54 -2.02
CA SER A 637 13.35 -2.04 -3.28
C SER A 637 12.18 -3.00 -3.02
N GLN A 638 12.32 -3.87 -2.03
CA GLN A 638 11.23 -4.74 -1.56
C GLN A 638 10.07 -3.92 -1.03
N ALA A 639 10.31 -2.90 -0.20
CA ALA A 639 9.27 -2.02 0.32
C ALA A 639 8.46 -1.37 -0.82
N ILE A 640 9.12 -0.84 -1.85
CA ILE A 640 8.42 -0.27 -3.03
C ILE A 640 7.66 -1.34 -3.81
N SER A 641 8.25 -2.53 -4.00
CA SER A 641 7.60 -3.64 -4.71
C SER A 641 6.36 -4.16 -3.99
N THR A 642 6.40 -4.26 -2.66
CA THR A 642 5.26 -4.65 -1.82
C THR A 642 4.21 -3.54 -1.78
N LEU A 643 4.62 -2.28 -1.77
CA LEU A 643 3.71 -1.14 -1.73
C LEU A 643 2.95 -0.96 -3.06
N GLN A 644 3.61 -1.17 -4.19
CA GLN A 644 3.07 -0.92 -5.54
C GLN A 644 1.69 -1.54 -5.83
N PRO A 645 1.40 -2.83 -5.55
CA PRO A 645 0.10 -3.43 -5.83
C PRO A 645 -1.02 -2.92 -4.91
N VAL A 646 -0.71 -2.54 -3.67
CA VAL A 646 -1.72 -2.09 -2.68
C VAL A 646 -1.91 -0.58 -2.65
N ARG A 647 -1.17 0.20 -3.46
CA ARG A 647 -1.26 1.68 -3.45
C ARG A 647 -2.67 2.23 -3.64
N LYS A 648 -3.51 1.57 -4.45
CA LYS A 648 -4.89 2.03 -4.66
C LYS A 648 -5.69 2.05 -3.35
N GLU A 649 -5.46 1.05 -2.50
CA GLU A 649 -6.12 0.94 -1.20
C GLU A 649 -5.71 2.09 -0.27
N PHE A 650 -4.53 2.71 -0.47
CA PHE A 650 -4.08 3.87 0.33
C PHE A 650 -4.89 5.15 0.07
N PHE A 651 -5.70 5.21 -1.00
CA PHE A 651 -6.49 6.41 -1.31
C PHE A 651 -7.77 6.50 -0.46
N SER A 652 -8.18 5.38 0.15
CA SER A 652 -9.41 5.21 0.94
C SER A 652 -9.11 4.49 2.27
N GLY A 653 -10.04 4.55 3.22
CA GLY A 653 -9.88 3.94 4.55
C GLY A 653 -9.36 4.90 5.64
N TYR A 654 -8.97 6.12 5.26
CA TYR A 654 -8.51 7.17 6.17
C TYR A 654 -9.62 8.21 6.40
N ARG A 655 -9.92 8.49 7.66
CA ARG A 655 -10.77 9.61 8.10
C ARG A 655 -10.00 10.93 7.99
N SER A 656 -8.71 10.91 8.32
CA SER A 656 -7.77 12.02 8.05
C SER A 656 -7.26 11.97 6.60
N LYS A 657 -7.97 12.59 5.66
CA LYS A 657 -7.65 12.54 4.21
C LYS A 657 -6.38 13.30 3.75
N LYS A 658 -5.59 13.87 4.66
CA LYS A 658 -4.35 14.59 4.30
C LYS A 658 -3.13 13.89 4.90
N ASP A 659 -2.10 13.79 4.07
CA ASP A 659 -0.69 13.52 4.39
C ASP A 659 -0.22 12.07 4.54
N ALA A 660 -1.09 11.05 4.57
CA ALA A 660 -0.65 9.64 4.62
C ALA A 660 0.32 9.23 3.49
N PHE A 661 0.05 9.65 2.25
CA PHE A 661 0.97 9.43 1.12
C PHE A 661 2.32 10.13 1.34
N TYR A 662 2.32 11.39 1.80
CA TYR A 662 3.54 12.18 1.95
C TYR A 662 4.37 11.78 3.17
N GLU A 663 3.74 11.18 4.17
CA GLU A 663 4.39 10.72 5.40
C GLU A 663 4.89 9.27 5.30
N ASN A 664 4.13 8.39 4.64
CA ASN A 664 4.40 6.95 4.68
C ASN A 664 4.78 6.34 3.33
N VAL A 665 4.45 7.00 2.20
CA VAL A 665 4.71 6.48 0.85
C VAL A 665 5.87 7.20 0.20
N LYS A 666 5.77 8.54 0.03
CA LYS A 666 6.82 9.36 -0.63
C LYS A 666 8.22 9.17 -0.03
N PRO A 667 8.40 9.11 1.30
CA PRO A 667 9.73 8.97 1.89
C PRO A 667 10.44 7.66 1.54
N VAL A 668 9.69 6.59 1.25
CA VAL A 668 10.27 5.29 0.84
C VAL A 668 10.99 5.42 -0.50
N TYR A 669 10.34 6.07 -1.47
CA TYR A 669 10.94 6.33 -2.79
C TYR A 669 12.12 7.29 -2.69
N LEU A 670 11.99 8.37 -1.93
CA LEU A 670 13.10 9.32 -1.74
C LEU A 670 14.31 8.66 -1.07
N ALA A 671 14.10 7.80 -0.08
CA ALA A 671 15.20 7.10 0.58
C ALA A 671 15.95 6.17 -0.38
N LEU A 672 15.23 5.40 -1.21
CA LEU A 672 15.87 4.59 -2.26
C LEU A 672 16.62 5.45 -3.27
N THR A 673 16.00 6.53 -3.76
CA THR A 673 16.63 7.46 -4.70
C THR A 673 17.91 8.04 -4.11
N ALA A 674 17.90 8.52 -2.87
CA ALA A 674 19.09 9.05 -2.20
C ALA A 674 20.22 8.02 -2.13
N LEU A 675 19.88 6.76 -1.85
CA LEU A 675 20.85 5.67 -1.76
C LEU A 675 21.45 5.32 -3.13
N LEU A 676 20.63 5.27 -4.18
CA LEU A 676 21.07 5.04 -5.56
C LEU A 676 21.97 6.16 -6.07
N LEU A 677 21.66 7.41 -5.73
CA LEU A 677 22.50 8.57 -6.06
C LEU A 677 23.84 8.51 -5.34
N LYS A 678 23.84 8.18 -4.05
CA LYS A 678 25.08 7.97 -3.28
C LYS A 678 25.94 6.85 -3.87
N GLN A 679 25.32 5.75 -4.32
CA GLN A 679 26.02 4.65 -4.99
C GLN A 679 26.59 5.08 -6.34
N ALA A 680 25.86 5.89 -7.11
CA ALA A 680 26.31 6.43 -8.38
C ALA A 680 27.52 7.38 -8.21
N ASP A 681 27.47 8.25 -7.19
CA ASP A 681 28.58 9.15 -6.85
C ASP A 681 29.85 8.37 -6.46
N ALA A 682 29.69 7.23 -5.76
CA ALA A 682 30.80 6.36 -5.36
C ALA A 682 31.28 5.38 -6.45
N ALA A 683 30.65 5.35 -7.62
CA ALA A 683 30.95 4.37 -8.66
C ALA A 683 32.32 4.60 -9.30
N GLU A 684 33.10 3.52 -9.44
CA GLU A 684 34.46 3.52 -10.00
C GLU A 684 34.51 3.81 -11.50
N ASN A 685 33.44 3.50 -12.23
CA ASN A 685 33.37 3.65 -13.68
C ASN A 685 32.08 4.35 -14.15
N ASP A 686 32.15 4.92 -15.36
CA ASP A 686 31.07 5.73 -15.93
C ASP A 686 29.82 4.93 -16.25
N GLU A 687 29.94 3.64 -16.58
CA GLU A 687 28.79 2.77 -16.84
C GLU A 687 27.97 2.50 -15.57
N LYS A 688 28.62 2.10 -14.47
CA LYS A 688 27.97 1.92 -13.16
C LYS A 688 27.36 3.21 -12.66
N ARG A 689 28.06 4.35 -12.83
CA ARG A 689 27.52 5.67 -12.50
C ARG A 689 26.25 5.96 -13.29
N LYS A 690 26.28 5.79 -14.61
CA LYS A 690 25.11 6.00 -15.48
C LYS A 690 23.95 5.06 -15.13
N ALA A 691 24.24 3.79 -14.81
CA ALA A 691 23.24 2.83 -14.38
C ALA A 691 22.57 3.25 -13.05
N GLY A 692 23.35 3.69 -12.07
CA GLY A 692 22.84 4.21 -10.79
C GLY A 692 21.99 5.48 -10.96
N LEU A 693 22.43 6.44 -11.78
CA LEU A 693 21.65 7.63 -12.10
C LEU A 693 20.34 7.28 -12.83
N LYS A 694 20.37 6.33 -13.76
CA LYS A 694 19.16 5.83 -14.45
C LYS A 694 18.20 5.17 -13.45
N ALA A 695 18.70 4.36 -12.53
CA ALA A 695 17.90 3.73 -11.48
C ALA A 695 17.25 4.79 -10.57
N ALA A 696 17.99 5.83 -10.18
CA ALA A 696 17.45 6.94 -9.39
C ALA A 696 16.32 7.68 -10.12
N VAL A 697 16.49 7.98 -11.42
CA VAL A 697 15.42 8.56 -12.24
C VAL A 697 14.22 7.63 -12.30
N ASN A 698 14.41 6.32 -12.51
CA ASN A 698 13.32 5.35 -12.54
C ASN A 698 12.52 5.31 -11.23
N THR A 699 13.20 5.35 -10.08
CA THR A 699 12.54 5.40 -8.77
C THR A 699 11.72 6.67 -8.61
N MET A 700 12.24 7.82 -9.07
CA MET A 700 11.48 9.08 -9.07
C MET A 700 10.30 9.07 -10.03
N GLU A 701 10.41 8.40 -11.19
CA GLU A 701 9.30 8.22 -12.12
C GLU A 701 8.18 7.37 -11.50
N LEU A 702 8.52 6.32 -10.76
CA LEU A 702 7.54 5.53 -9.98
C LEU A 702 6.86 6.39 -8.91
N LEU A 703 7.61 7.25 -8.22
CA LEU A 703 7.05 8.19 -7.24
C LEU A 703 6.09 9.18 -7.89
N LYS A 704 6.47 9.80 -9.01
CA LYS A 704 5.61 10.77 -9.72
C LYS A 704 4.33 10.12 -10.25
N ALA A 705 4.43 8.89 -10.76
CA ALA A 705 3.25 8.12 -11.12
C ALA A 705 2.34 7.89 -9.90
N ALA A 706 2.90 7.43 -8.78
CA ALA A 706 2.15 7.21 -7.54
C ALA A 706 1.51 8.52 -6.99
N GLU A 707 2.19 9.67 -7.12
CA GLU A 707 1.64 10.99 -6.74
C GLU A 707 0.41 11.37 -7.59
N LEU A 708 0.45 11.10 -8.90
CA LEU A 708 -0.67 11.38 -9.81
C LEU A 708 -1.83 10.40 -9.61
N GLU A 709 -1.55 9.11 -9.44
CA GLU A 709 -2.55 8.09 -9.09
C GLU A 709 -3.28 8.49 -7.79
N ASN A 710 -2.52 8.92 -6.78
CA ASN A 710 -3.04 9.41 -5.51
C ASN A 710 -3.79 10.74 -5.62
N TYR A 711 -3.36 11.64 -6.51
CA TYR A 711 -4.10 12.87 -6.74
C TYR A 711 -5.44 12.57 -7.41
N PHE A 712 -5.47 11.84 -8.53
CA PHE A 712 -6.68 11.57 -9.31
C PHE A 712 -7.61 10.50 -8.73
N GLU A 713 -7.18 9.80 -7.67
CA GLU A 713 -7.87 8.62 -7.13
C GLU A 713 -8.08 7.55 -8.24
N ASP A 714 -7.12 7.42 -9.15
CA ASP A 714 -7.24 6.63 -10.39
C ASP A 714 -5.88 6.01 -10.82
N GLU A 715 -5.83 4.68 -10.87
CA GLU A 715 -4.64 3.91 -11.28
C GLU A 715 -4.34 3.99 -12.80
N CYS A 716 -5.32 4.37 -13.60
CA CYS A 716 -5.22 4.38 -15.06
C CYS A 716 -4.68 5.69 -15.64
N VAL A 717 -4.52 6.73 -14.80
CA VAL A 717 -4.06 8.05 -15.25
C VAL A 717 -2.61 8.04 -15.75
N THR A 718 -1.80 7.09 -15.28
CA THR A 718 -0.34 6.99 -15.56
C THR A 718 0.00 5.97 -16.66
N VAL A 719 -0.99 5.50 -17.41
CA VAL A 719 -0.77 4.52 -18.50
C VAL A 719 0.27 5.05 -19.48
N LYS A 720 1.35 4.29 -19.64
CA LYS A 720 2.47 4.66 -20.50
C LYS A 720 2.01 4.78 -21.96
N PRO A 721 2.33 5.89 -22.65
CA PRO A 721 2.05 6.01 -24.08
C PRO A 721 2.87 5.00 -24.90
N LYS A 722 2.46 4.76 -26.15
CA LYS A 722 3.13 3.80 -27.06
C LYS A 722 4.61 4.10 -27.26
N LYS A 723 4.99 5.39 -27.22
CA LYS A 723 6.37 5.86 -27.33
C LYS A 723 6.66 6.83 -26.20
N THR A 724 7.58 6.46 -25.32
CA THR A 724 8.01 7.26 -24.18
C THR A 724 9.46 7.71 -24.38
N ILE A 725 9.89 8.67 -23.56
CA ILE A 725 11.30 9.02 -23.47
C ILE A 725 11.99 8.03 -22.54
N GLU A 726 12.96 7.30 -23.06
CA GLU A 726 13.79 6.41 -22.26
C GLU A 726 14.62 7.23 -21.25
N PRO A 727 14.58 6.87 -19.95
CA PRO A 727 15.41 7.49 -18.93
C PRO A 727 16.90 7.51 -19.33
N GLY A 728 17.48 8.70 -19.28
CA GLY A 728 18.86 8.96 -19.71
C GLY A 728 19.03 9.27 -21.19
N HIS A 729 17.96 9.49 -21.96
CA HIS A 729 18.03 9.96 -23.35
C HIS A 729 17.12 11.17 -23.57
N VAL A 730 17.59 12.14 -24.36
CA VAL A 730 16.82 13.31 -24.78
C VAL A 730 17.14 13.64 -26.25
N PRO A 731 16.22 14.28 -27.00
CA PRO A 731 16.49 14.71 -28.37
C PRO A 731 17.63 15.73 -28.48
N ALA A 732 18.15 15.93 -29.70
CA ALA A 732 19.19 16.93 -29.96
C ALA A 732 18.77 18.34 -29.49
N ARG A 733 19.75 19.13 -29.01
CA ARG A 733 19.58 20.50 -28.49
C ARG A 733 18.58 20.64 -27.32
N THR A 734 18.17 19.52 -26.73
CA THR A 734 17.26 19.47 -25.58
C THR A 734 18.02 18.98 -24.35
N ALA A 735 17.80 19.59 -23.19
CA ALA A 735 18.27 19.08 -21.91
C ALA A 735 17.09 18.81 -20.98
N LEU A 736 17.19 17.75 -20.18
CA LEU A 736 16.24 17.45 -19.11
C LEU A 736 16.88 17.79 -17.77
N ILE A 737 16.18 18.61 -16.98
CA ILE A 737 16.53 18.92 -15.59
C ILE A 737 15.48 18.26 -14.68
N TYR A 738 15.96 17.38 -13.80
CA TYR A 738 15.15 16.68 -12.82
C TYR A 738 15.56 17.14 -11.40
N PRO A 739 14.91 18.18 -10.85
CA PRO A 739 15.17 18.62 -9.49
C PRO A 739 14.50 17.67 -8.48
N ILE A 740 15.28 17.14 -7.55
CA ILE A 740 14.84 16.25 -6.47
C ILE A 740 15.07 16.97 -5.14
N LEU A 741 14.00 17.24 -4.41
CA LEU A 741 14.03 17.90 -3.11
C LEU A 741 14.15 16.84 -2.00
N PHE A 742 15.36 16.65 -1.49
CA PHE A 742 15.57 15.92 -0.24
C PHE A 742 15.38 16.86 0.96
N PRO A 743 15.12 16.35 2.17
CA PRO A 743 14.90 17.21 3.35
C PRO A 743 16.02 18.22 3.59
N ASP A 744 17.27 17.81 3.42
CA ASP A 744 18.49 18.56 3.77
C ASP A 744 19.21 19.19 2.56
N HIS A 745 18.92 18.76 1.33
CA HIS A 745 19.59 19.26 0.13
C HIS A 745 18.73 19.13 -1.14
N LEU A 746 19.17 19.80 -2.22
CA LEU A 746 18.59 19.69 -3.56
C LEU A 746 19.56 18.93 -4.45
N THR A 747 19.07 17.96 -5.20
CA THR A 747 19.85 17.29 -6.25
C THR A 747 19.26 17.56 -7.63
N LEU A 748 20.09 18.03 -8.56
CA LEU A 748 19.72 18.20 -9.97
C LEU A 748 20.29 17.04 -10.78
N LEU A 749 19.41 16.23 -11.38
CA LEU A 749 19.83 15.28 -12.42
C LEU A 749 19.67 15.93 -13.78
N LEU A 750 20.79 16.13 -14.46
CA LEU A 750 20.87 16.68 -15.80
C LEU A 750 21.05 15.55 -16.81
N THR A 751 20.18 15.48 -17.81
CA THR A 751 20.37 14.62 -18.99
C THR A 751 20.56 15.49 -20.24
N LEU A 752 21.62 15.25 -20.98
CA LEU A 752 21.98 15.94 -22.22
C LEU A 752 21.90 15.01 -23.43
N PRO A 753 21.91 15.55 -24.68
CA PRO A 753 21.95 14.74 -25.89
C PRO A 753 23.14 13.75 -25.90
N GLY A 754 22.97 12.61 -26.56
CA GLY A 754 23.97 11.52 -26.53
C GLY A 754 23.92 10.66 -25.26
N GLY A 755 22.96 10.92 -24.37
CA GLY A 755 22.71 10.15 -23.15
C GLY A 755 23.74 10.38 -22.05
N ILE A 756 24.28 11.59 -22.01
CA ILE A 756 25.16 12.06 -20.93
C ILE A 756 24.28 12.42 -19.73
N MET A 757 24.57 11.82 -18.58
CA MET A 757 23.86 12.09 -17.33
C MET A 757 24.83 12.64 -16.28
N LYS A 758 24.42 13.69 -15.58
CA LYS A 758 25.18 14.28 -14.48
C LYS A 758 24.28 14.51 -13.27
N GLN A 759 24.85 14.30 -12.10
CA GLN A 759 24.26 14.66 -10.82
C GLN A 759 24.97 15.91 -10.28
N ILE A 760 24.19 16.87 -9.79
CA ILE A 760 24.70 18.09 -9.15
C ILE A 760 23.99 18.26 -7.82
N ASN A 761 24.75 18.18 -6.72
CA ASN A 761 24.24 18.37 -5.37
C ASN A 761 24.36 19.85 -4.97
N VAL A 762 23.25 20.44 -4.56
CA VAL A 762 23.14 21.84 -4.14
C VAL A 762 22.74 21.87 -2.67
N GLN A 763 23.59 22.46 -1.83
CA GLN A 763 23.33 22.61 -0.40
C GLN A 763 22.24 23.66 -0.17
N ALA A 764 21.00 23.19 0.01
CA ALA A 764 19.83 24.02 0.24
C ALA A 764 18.72 23.22 0.90
N ASP A 765 18.22 23.73 2.02
CA ASP A 765 17.11 23.15 2.76
C ASP A 765 15.80 23.14 1.95
N ALA A 766 15.09 22.01 1.94
CA ALA A 766 13.86 21.86 1.17
C ALA A 766 12.76 22.83 1.62
N GLU A 767 12.64 23.10 2.92
CA GLU A 767 11.63 24.00 3.45
C GLU A 767 11.89 25.46 3.06
N HIS A 768 13.16 25.86 3.04
CA HIS A 768 13.59 27.14 2.49
C HIS A 768 13.23 27.28 0.99
N ILE A 769 13.47 26.23 0.18
CA ILE A 769 13.09 26.23 -1.24
C ILE A 769 11.58 26.34 -1.40
N ARG A 770 10.79 25.54 -0.64
CA ARG A 770 9.32 25.58 -0.67
C ARG A 770 8.79 26.97 -0.34
N LYS A 771 9.30 27.59 0.72
CA LYS A 771 8.92 28.95 1.13
C LYS A 771 9.28 29.98 0.07
N THR A 772 10.47 29.88 -0.53
CA THR A 772 10.93 30.79 -1.58
C THR A 772 10.09 30.64 -2.85
N ALA A 773 9.77 29.41 -3.26
CA ALA A 773 8.92 29.11 -4.41
C ALA A 773 7.48 29.62 -4.20
N SER A 774 6.91 29.41 -3.00
CA SER A 774 5.60 29.92 -2.62
C SER A 774 5.55 31.45 -2.67
N GLN A 775 6.54 32.13 -2.07
CA GLN A 775 6.62 33.59 -2.12
C GLN A 775 6.84 34.10 -3.54
N PHE A 776 7.68 33.45 -4.35
CA PHE A 776 7.89 33.81 -5.74
C PHE A 776 6.59 33.77 -6.53
N ARG A 777 5.81 32.69 -6.40
CA ARG A 777 4.49 32.56 -7.01
C ARG A 777 3.54 33.67 -6.56
N GLU A 778 3.42 33.91 -5.26
CA GLU A 778 2.55 34.96 -4.70
C GLU A 778 2.89 36.34 -5.29
N ARG A 779 4.19 36.66 -5.42
CA ARG A 779 4.64 37.93 -6.01
C ARG A 779 4.39 38.04 -7.51
N LEU A 780 4.38 36.93 -8.24
CA LEU A 780 4.05 36.90 -9.67
C LEU A 780 2.55 37.06 -9.91
N GLN A 781 1.71 36.58 -9.00
CA GLN A 781 0.24 36.70 -9.08
C GLN A 781 -0.23 38.13 -8.86
N GLY A 782 0.31 38.82 -7.85
CA GLY A 782 0.09 40.26 -7.71
C GLY A 782 0.90 41.03 -8.75
N ILE A 783 0.39 42.14 -9.29
CA ILE A 783 1.19 43.09 -10.10
C ILE A 783 2.20 43.81 -9.18
N SER A 784 3.13 43.05 -8.62
CA SER A 784 4.15 43.49 -7.70
C SER A 784 5.19 44.31 -8.45
N LYS A 785 5.94 45.16 -7.74
CA LYS A 785 7.09 45.82 -8.37
C LYS A 785 8.11 44.77 -8.82
N MET A 786 8.67 44.95 -10.02
CA MET A 786 9.64 44.03 -10.63
C MET A 786 10.76 43.62 -9.66
N ASN A 787 11.33 44.56 -8.90
CA ASN A 787 12.39 44.28 -7.93
C ASN A 787 11.99 43.24 -6.85
N ARG A 788 10.72 43.19 -6.45
CA ARG A 788 10.22 42.17 -5.49
C ARG A 788 10.11 40.79 -6.12
N ILE A 789 9.79 40.71 -7.41
CA ILE A 789 9.78 39.45 -8.17
C ILE A 789 11.21 38.95 -8.32
N LEU A 790 12.12 39.83 -8.76
CA LEU A 790 13.53 39.50 -8.97
C LEU A 790 14.24 39.06 -7.67
N TYR A 791 13.81 39.58 -6.52
CA TYR A 791 14.31 39.17 -5.21
C TYR A 791 14.17 37.66 -4.95
N TYR A 792 13.07 37.03 -5.40
CA TYR A 792 12.86 35.59 -5.27
C TYR A 792 13.26 34.81 -6.53
N ALA A 793 13.15 35.41 -7.72
CA ALA A 793 13.50 34.77 -8.99
C ALA A 793 15.00 34.43 -9.09
N LYS A 794 15.87 35.31 -8.57
CA LYS A 794 17.32 35.13 -8.66
C LYS A 794 17.81 33.99 -7.76
N PRO A 795 17.48 33.91 -6.45
CA PRO A 795 17.85 32.75 -5.64
C PRO A 795 17.39 31.42 -6.23
N LEU A 796 16.17 31.34 -6.77
CA LEU A 796 15.68 30.14 -7.44
C LEU A 796 16.48 29.80 -8.72
N TYR A 797 16.86 30.81 -9.52
CA TYR A 797 17.77 30.60 -10.66
C TYR A 797 19.14 30.08 -10.20
N ASP A 798 19.68 30.65 -9.14
CA ASP A 798 20.99 30.32 -8.57
C ASP A 798 21.02 28.88 -8.03
N LEU A 799 19.88 28.38 -7.54
CA LEU A 799 19.73 27.01 -7.06
C LEU A 799 19.44 26.00 -8.18
N LEU A 800 18.60 26.36 -9.16
CA LEU A 800 18.02 25.39 -10.11
C LEU A 800 18.70 25.36 -11.48
N ILE A 801 19.28 26.48 -11.93
CA ILE A 801 19.80 26.63 -13.31
C ILE A 801 21.29 26.97 -13.32
N ARG A 802 21.73 27.89 -12.46
CA ARG A 802 23.14 28.32 -12.42
C ARG A 802 24.12 27.15 -12.29
N PRO A 803 23.87 26.10 -11.48
CA PRO A 803 24.81 24.98 -11.33
C PRO A 803 25.00 24.13 -12.59
N VAL A 804 24.08 24.22 -13.56
CA VAL A 804 24.11 23.43 -14.80
C VAL A 804 24.33 24.28 -16.06
N GLU A 805 24.49 25.60 -15.93
CA GLU A 805 24.51 26.51 -17.08
C GLU A 805 25.70 26.27 -18.02
N ALA A 806 26.85 25.84 -17.48
CA ALA A 806 28.04 25.53 -18.28
C ALA A 806 27.81 24.31 -19.17
N GLU A 807 27.22 23.26 -18.62
CA GLU A 807 26.82 22.04 -19.31
C GLU A 807 25.78 22.31 -20.40
N LEU A 808 24.76 23.12 -20.09
CA LEU A 808 23.72 23.49 -21.06
C LEU A 808 24.31 24.21 -22.28
N LYS A 809 25.30 25.10 -22.06
CA LYS A 809 26.02 25.79 -23.14
C LYS A 809 26.88 24.82 -23.95
N ALA A 810 27.61 23.92 -23.28
CA ALA A 810 28.43 22.92 -23.95
C ALA A 810 27.61 21.94 -24.81
N GLY A 811 26.39 21.61 -24.39
CA GLY A 811 25.47 20.75 -25.15
C GLY A 811 24.63 21.47 -26.22
N GLU A 812 24.95 22.73 -26.55
CA GLU A 812 24.19 23.57 -27.51
C GLU A 812 22.68 23.56 -27.25
N THR A 813 22.29 23.55 -25.98
CA THR A 813 20.88 23.43 -25.60
C THR A 813 20.12 24.70 -25.93
N ASP A 814 18.95 24.56 -26.57
CA ASP A 814 18.00 25.67 -26.75
C ASP A 814 16.62 25.38 -26.15
N THR A 815 16.37 24.15 -25.71
CA THR A 815 15.12 23.70 -25.11
C THR A 815 15.38 22.97 -23.79
N LEU A 816 14.73 23.41 -22.72
CA LEU A 816 14.77 22.81 -21.39
C LEU A 816 13.47 22.08 -21.10
N MET A 817 13.58 20.78 -20.87
CA MET A 817 12.54 19.98 -20.23
C MET A 817 12.77 19.95 -18.73
N ILE A 818 11.71 20.17 -17.96
CA ILE A 818 11.80 20.22 -16.51
C ILE A 818 10.78 19.25 -15.93
N ALA A 819 11.24 18.36 -15.05
CA ALA A 819 10.40 17.41 -14.32
C ALA A 819 10.29 17.82 -12.84
N PRO A 820 9.62 18.94 -12.52
CA PRO A 820 9.65 19.54 -11.18
C PRO A 820 9.04 18.63 -10.12
N ASP A 821 9.59 18.66 -8.90
CA ASP A 821 9.04 17.99 -7.73
C ASP A 821 8.49 18.97 -6.67
N GLY A 822 7.47 18.54 -5.93
CA GLY A 822 6.86 19.29 -4.81
C GLY A 822 6.52 20.74 -5.16
N ALA A 823 6.91 21.68 -4.30
CA ALA A 823 6.68 23.12 -4.49
C ALA A 823 7.22 23.70 -5.80
N LEU A 824 8.20 23.07 -6.46
CA LEU A 824 8.72 23.56 -7.73
C LEU A 824 7.71 23.42 -8.88
N ARG A 825 6.67 22.59 -8.73
CA ARG A 825 5.54 22.52 -9.69
C ARG A 825 4.72 23.81 -9.71
N MET A 826 4.81 24.62 -8.65
CA MET A 826 4.01 25.82 -8.48
C MET A 826 4.62 27.09 -9.09
N ILE A 827 5.83 27.01 -9.65
CA ILE A 827 6.54 28.17 -10.17
C ILE A 827 6.77 28.07 -11.69
N PRO A 828 6.70 29.20 -12.42
CA PRO A 828 7.06 29.21 -13.83
C PRO A 828 8.57 29.38 -13.98
N PHE A 829 9.25 28.31 -14.40
CA PHE A 829 10.69 28.33 -14.65
C PHE A 829 11.10 29.39 -15.68
N ALA A 830 10.21 29.69 -16.63
CA ALA A 830 10.36 30.77 -17.62
C ALA A 830 10.71 32.14 -16.99
N ALA A 831 10.21 32.43 -15.79
CA ALA A 831 10.43 33.69 -15.08
C ALA A 831 11.60 33.69 -14.09
N LEU A 832 12.39 32.61 -14.02
CA LEU A 832 13.64 32.63 -13.25
C LEU A 832 14.62 33.63 -13.88
N TYR A 833 15.40 34.32 -13.05
CA TYR A 833 16.20 35.47 -13.50
C TYR A 833 17.68 35.30 -13.15
N ASP A 834 18.56 35.44 -14.14
CA ASP A 834 20.00 35.18 -13.96
C ASP A 834 20.79 36.37 -13.38
N GLY A 835 20.13 37.51 -13.19
CA GLY A 835 20.73 38.80 -12.85
C GLY A 835 20.79 39.81 -14.01
N LYS A 836 20.49 39.36 -15.23
CA LYS A 836 20.49 40.16 -16.47
C LYS A 836 19.18 39.98 -17.25
N GLN A 837 18.74 38.74 -17.47
CA GLN A 837 17.59 38.37 -18.30
C GLN A 837 16.84 37.17 -17.71
N PHE A 838 15.59 36.97 -18.13
CA PHE A 838 14.78 35.81 -17.73
C PHE A 838 15.21 34.54 -18.46
N LEU A 839 14.94 33.37 -17.86
CA LEU A 839 15.29 32.06 -18.43
C LEU A 839 14.67 31.85 -19.81
N ILE A 840 13.43 32.31 -20.00
CA ILE A 840 12.70 32.19 -21.27
C ILE A 840 13.35 32.97 -22.41
N GLU A 841 14.20 33.95 -22.14
CA GLU A 841 14.92 34.68 -23.19
C GLU A 841 16.04 33.82 -23.80
N LYS A 842 16.60 32.89 -23.00
CA LYS A 842 17.67 31.97 -23.36
C LYS A 842 17.15 30.66 -23.95
N TYR A 843 16.20 30.01 -23.28
CA TYR A 843 15.76 28.65 -23.61
C TYR A 843 14.24 28.57 -23.76
N ALA A 844 13.76 27.74 -24.69
CA ALA A 844 12.38 27.30 -24.68
C ALA A 844 12.16 26.36 -23.48
N VAL A 845 11.06 26.50 -22.75
CA VAL A 845 10.83 25.75 -21.52
C VAL A 845 9.56 24.91 -21.64
N ALA A 846 9.67 23.62 -21.33
CA ALA A 846 8.54 22.69 -21.22
C ALA A 846 8.60 21.95 -19.87
N THR A 847 7.43 21.76 -19.26
CA THR A 847 7.28 20.99 -18.02
C THR A 847 6.74 19.61 -18.35
N VAL A 848 7.24 18.57 -17.69
CA VAL A 848 6.71 17.21 -17.82
C VAL A 848 6.28 16.66 -16.47
N PRO A 849 5.12 15.98 -16.39
CA PRO A 849 4.69 15.28 -15.18
C PRO A 849 5.60 14.10 -14.82
N GLY A 850 6.31 13.56 -15.82
CA GLY A 850 7.31 12.50 -15.72
C GLY A 850 7.71 12.12 -17.15
N ILE A 851 8.96 11.71 -17.36
CA ILE A 851 9.48 11.40 -18.70
C ILE A 851 8.89 10.11 -19.29
N THR A 852 8.63 9.12 -18.43
CA THR A 852 8.03 7.83 -18.82
C THR A 852 6.53 7.92 -19.06
N MET A 853 5.90 9.03 -18.67
CA MET A 853 4.48 9.32 -18.91
C MET A 853 4.29 10.32 -20.05
N THR A 854 5.37 10.92 -20.57
CA THR A 854 5.30 11.91 -21.66
C THR A 854 5.37 11.21 -23.01
N ASP A 855 4.40 11.48 -23.88
CA ASP A 855 4.40 10.99 -25.26
C ASP A 855 5.53 11.68 -26.06
N ALA A 856 6.42 10.89 -26.63
CA ALA A 856 7.56 11.36 -27.42
C ALA A 856 7.34 11.28 -28.94
N GLU A 857 6.14 10.92 -29.40
CA GLU A 857 5.81 10.80 -30.81
C GLU A 857 5.58 12.19 -31.44
N GLN A 858 6.20 12.41 -32.60
CA GLN A 858 5.98 13.62 -33.39
C GLN A 858 4.65 13.56 -34.13
N THR A 859 3.82 14.58 -33.95
CA THR A 859 2.54 14.68 -34.66
C THR A 859 2.79 15.34 -36.02
N ARG A 860 2.40 14.64 -37.12
CA ARG A 860 2.41 15.23 -38.47
C ARG A 860 1.38 16.35 -38.53
N ARG A 861 1.81 17.55 -38.89
CA ARG A 861 0.99 18.79 -38.86
C ARG A 861 0.17 19.03 -40.14
N GLU A 862 -0.21 17.97 -40.85
CA GLU A 862 -0.99 18.03 -42.09
C GLU A 862 -2.49 17.90 -41.77
N ASN A 863 -3.32 18.83 -42.27
CA ASN A 863 -4.79 18.87 -42.04
C ASN A 863 -5.23 18.90 -40.56
N ILE A 864 -4.63 19.78 -39.75
CA ILE A 864 -5.01 19.98 -38.34
C ILE A 864 -6.40 20.60 -38.22
N GLY A 865 -7.36 19.87 -37.66
CA GLY A 865 -8.64 20.43 -37.21
C GLY A 865 -8.51 21.00 -35.80
N VAL A 866 -9.05 22.22 -35.58
CA VAL A 866 -9.16 22.83 -34.25
C VAL A 866 -10.62 22.88 -33.79
N LEU A 867 -10.87 22.54 -32.52
CA LEU A 867 -12.14 22.78 -31.84
C LEU A 867 -11.93 23.90 -30.81
N LEU A 868 -12.67 24.99 -30.97
CA LEU A 868 -12.61 26.18 -30.12
C LEU A 868 -13.87 26.21 -29.26
N ASN A 869 -13.73 26.17 -27.93
CA ASN A 869 -14.87 26.05 -27.03
C ASN A 869 -14.72 26.97 -25.82
N GLY A 870 -15.75 27.71 -25.44
CA GLY A 870 -15.61 28.64 -24.33
C GLY A 870 -16.84 29.44 -23.96
N LEU A 871 -16.63 30.34 -22.99
CA LEU A 871 -17.63 31.25 -22.45
C LEU A 871 -17.13 32.69 -22.62
N SER A 872 -17.93 33.55 -23.23
CA SER A 872 -17.77 35.01 -23.16
C SER A 872 -18.76 35.66 -22.19
N GLU A 873 -19.86 34.97 -21.89
CA GLU A 873 -20.92 35.41 -20.98
C GLU A 873 -20.67 34.97 -19.52
N SER A 874 -21.17 35.77 -18.57
CA SER A 874 -21.17 35.42 -17.14
C SER A 874 -22.21 34.35 -16.88
N VAL A 875 -21.78 33.20 -16.38
CA VAL A 875 -22.64 32.08 -16.00
C VAL A 875 -22.25 31.54 -14.62
N GLN A 876 -23.23 31.00 -13.88
CA GLN A 876 -22.98 30.29 -12.61
C GLN A 876 -22.19 31.10 -11.55
N GLY A 877 -22.27 32.44 -11.60
CA GLY A 877 -21.58 33.34 -10.66
C GLY A 877 -20.13 33.69 -11.03
N PHE A 878 -19.64 33.28 -12.21
CA PHE A 878 -18.30 33.62 -12.70
C PHE A 878 -18.34 34.82 -13.65
N GLU A 879 -17.26 35.61 -13.66
CA GLU A 879 -17.12 36.84 -14.44
C GLU A 879 -17.11 36.59 -15.97
N THR A 880 -17.47 37.61 -16.75
CA THR A 880 -17.44 37.56 -18.23
C THR A 880 -16.01 37.52 -18.77
N LEU A 881 -15.78 36.80 -19.86
CA LEU A 881 -14.49 36.72 -20.58
C LEU A 881 -14.65 37.26 -22.02
N PRO A 882 -14.79 38.59 -22.20
CA PRO A 882 -15.13 39.19 -23.50
C PRO A 882 -14.09 38.94 -24.61
N GLY A 883 -12.83 38.68 -24.26
CA GLY A 883 -11.72 38.40 -25.17
C GLY A 883 -11.80 37.04 -25.86
N VAL A 884 -12.63 36.12 -25.38
CA VAL A 884 -12.81 34.77 -25.93
C VAL A 884 -13.34 34.78 -27.37
N GLU A 885 -14.28 35.68 -27.67
CA GLU A 885 -14.82 35.81 -29.03
C GLU A 885 -13.74 36.19 -30.03
N ASN A 886 -12.91 37.17 -29.67
CA ASN A 886 -11.80 37.62 -30.51
C ASN A 886 -10.70 36.55 -30.59
N GLU A 887 -10.39 35.86 -29.49
CA GLU A 887 -9.45 34.73 -29.46
C GLU A 887 -9.83 33.67 -30.49
N PHE A 888 -11.09 33.24 -30.49
CA PHE A 888 -11.55 32.16 -31.37
C PHE A 888 -11.54 32.57 -32.83
N GLU A 889 -11.97 33.80 -33.13
CA GLU A 889 -11.95 34.31 -34.50
C GLU A 889 -10.53 34.39 -35.07
N GLU A 890 -9.55 34.85 -34.28
CA GLU A 890 -8.16 34.93 -34.71
C GLU A 890 -7.52 33.54 -34.86
N ILE A 891 -7.72 32.63 -33.89
CA ILE A 891 -7.19 31.26 -34.00
C ILE A 891 -7.81 30.53 -35.19
N ARG A 892 -9.11 30.69 -35.45
CA ARG A 892 -9.78 30.09 -36.62
C ARG A 892 -9.15 30.58 -37.93
N LYS A 893 -8.83 31.87 -38.05
CA LYS A 893 -8.12 32.42 -39.22
C LYS A 893 -6.72 31.83 -39.39
N ILE A 894 -5.98 31.67 -38.29
CA ILE A 894 -4.61 31.10 -38.29
C ILE A 894 -4.63 29.62 -38.71
N MET A 895 -5.61 28.86 -38.21
CA MET A 895 -5.71 27.42 -38.43
C MET A 895 -6.42 27.04 -39.74
N GLY A 896 -7.22 27.95 -40.31
CA GLY A 896 -7.96 27.77 -41.57
C GLY A 896 -9.22 26.90 -41.45
N LYS A 897 -9.15 25.77 -40.72
CA LYS A 897 -10.29 24.86 -40.46
C LYS A 897 -10.53 24.74 -38.96
N GLY A 898 -11.65 25.26 -38.48
CA GLY A 898 -12.00 25.20 -37.05
C GLY A 898 -13.49 25.32 -36.77
N GLU A 899 -13.96 24.57 -35.78
CA GLU A 899 -15.33 24.60 -35.27
C GLU A 899 -15.38 25.39 -33.96
N ILE A 900 -16.47 26.15 -33.74
CA ILE A 900 -16.65 26.98 -32.54
C ILE A 900 -17.88 26.52 -31.76
N LEU A 901 -17.72 26.26 -30.46
CA LEU A 901 -18.80 26.18 -29.48
C LEU A 901 -18.66 27.33 -28.48
N LEU A 902 -19.58 28.29 -28.51
CA LEU A 902 -19.55 29.47 -27.65
C LEU A 902 -20.86 29.62 -26.86
N ASN A 903 -20.76 30.02 -25.60
CA ASN A 903 -21.88 30.31 -24.69
C ASN A 903 -22.91 29.17 -24.71
N LYS A 904 -24.16 29.43 -25.11
CA LYS A 904 -25.27 28.45 -25.13
C LYS A 904 -24.98 27.17 -25.93
N THR A 905 -24.01 27.21 -26.85
CA THR A 905 -23.58 26.03 -27.62
C THR A 905 -22.45 25.25 -26.96
N TYR A 906 -21.74 25.85 -25.99
CA TYR A 906 -20.70 25.22 -25.19
C TYR A 906 -21.30 24.51 -23.96
N THR A 907 -21.85 23.32 -24.21
CA THR A 907 -22.41 22.42 -23.19
C THR A 907 -21.68 21.09 -23.18
N SER A 908 -21.74 20.36 -22.05
CA SER A 908 -21.11 19.04 -21.93
C SER A 908 -21.62 18.05 -23.00
N ASP A 909 -22.92 18.10 -23.31
CA ASP A 909 -23.53 17.24 -24.33
C ASP A 909 -23.03 17.55 -25.75
N ASN A 910 -22.89 18.83 -26.09
CA ASN A 910 -22.38 19.23 -27.41
C ASN A 910 -20.90 18.90 -27.57
N LEU A 911 -20.10 19.04 -26.51
CA LEU A 911 -18.71 18.58 -26.50
C LEU A 911 -18.64 17.07 -26.75
N LEU A 912 -19.43 16.28 -26.01
CA LEU A 912 -19.50 14.83 -26.18
C LEU A 912 -19.88 14.45 -27.61
N HIS A 913 -20.86 15.14 -28.19
CA HIS A 913 -21.26 14.94 -29.58
C HIS A 913 -20.13 15.27 -30.56
N LYS A 914 -19.39 16.37 -30.35
CA LYS A 914 -18.28 16.77 -31.24
C LYS A 914 -17.13 15.75 -31.18
N PHE A 915 -16.69 15.34 -29.99
CA PHE A 915 -15.63 14.34 -29.82
C PHE A 915 -16.01 12.94 -30.32
N LYS A 916 -17.30 12.57 -30.27
CA LYS A 916 -17.75 11.28 -30.80
C LYS A 916 -17.71 11.20 -32.33
N ASN A 917 -17.98 12.31 -33.01
CA ASN A 917 -18.26 12.33 -34.44
C ASN A 917 -17.15 12.93 -35.31
N TYR A 918 -16.27 13.75 -34.75
CA TYR A 918 -15.25 14.49 -35.49
C TYR A 918 -13.86 14.35 -34.85
N ASP A 919 -12.83 14.49 -35.69
CA ASP A 919 -11.43 14.39 -35.27
C ASP A 919 -10.82 15.79 -35.14
N TYR A 920 -10.26 16.07 -33.97
CA TYR A 920 -9.57 17.33 -33.67
C TYR A 920 -8.17 17.03 -33.14
N SER A 921 -7.15 17.65 -33.74
CA SER A 921 -5.79 17.55 -33.21
C SER A 921 -5.55 18.60 -32.13
N PHE A 922 -6.17 19.78 -32.27
CA PHE A 922 -6.07 20.87 -31.30
C PHE A 922 -7.43 21.19 -30.70
N VAL A 923 -7.46 21.37 -29.38
CA VAL A 923 -8.66 21.80 -28.67
C VAL A 923 -8.31 23.01 -27.81
N VAL A 924 -9.03 24.10 -28.00
CA VAL A 924 -8.95 25.30 -27.16
C VAL A 924 -10.18 25.33 -26.27
N MET A 925 -9.96 25.47 -24.97
CA MET A 925 -10.98 25.73 -23.97
C MET A 925 -10.70 27.08 -23.31
N ALA A 926 -11.46 28.11 -23.70
CA ALA A 926 -11.38 29.44 -23.12
C ALA A 926 -12.58 29.64 -22.17
N THR A 927 -12.42 29.13 -20.97
CA THR A 927 -13.43 29.12 -19.89
C THR A 927 -12.73 29.17 -18.54
N HIS A 928 -13.47 29.48 -17.48
CA HIS A 928 -12.94 29.39 -16.11
C HIS A 928 -12.66 27.93 -15.75
N GLY A 929 -11.44 27.69 -15.27
CA GLY A 929 -11.02 26.42 -14.68
C GLY A 929 -10.72 26.60 -13.19
N VAL A 930 -11.15 25.64 -12.37
CA VAL A 930 -10.83 25.49 -10.94
C VAL A 930 -10.02 24.19 -10.76
N PHE A 931 -8.92 24.21 -10.02
CA PHE A 931 -8.00 23.10 -9.74
C PHE A 931 -7.67 23.19 -8.26
N GLY A 932 -8.36 22.36 -7.48
CA GLY A 932 -8.19 22.27 -6.04
C GLY A 932 -7.18 21.20 -5.65
N SER A 933 -7.04 20.95 -4.35
CA SER A 933 -6.14 19.90 -3.81
C SER A 933 -6.67 18.47 -4.01
N SER A 934 -7.85 18.34 -4.61
CA SER A 934 -8.60 17.11 -4.86
C SER A 934 -9.22 17.14 -6.26
N PRO A 935 -9.40 15.99 -6.93
CA PRO A 935 -10.07 15.92 -8.23
C PRO A 935 -11.51 16.42 -8.19
N ARG A 936 -12.21 16.24 -7.07
CA ARG A 936 -13.62 16.66 -6.91
C ARG A 936 -13.77 18.18 -6.92
N ASP A 937 -12.72 18.90 -6.51
CA ASP A 937 -12.66 20.37 -6.53
C ASP A 937 -12.06 20.90 -7.84
N THR A 938 -11.78 20.02 -8.81
CA THR A 938 -11.15 20.36 -10.08
C THR A 938 -12.15 20.25 -11.24
N PHE A 939 -12.47 21.37 -11.89
CA PHE A 939 -13.44 21.42 -12.98
C PHE A 939 -13.18 22.55 -13.97
N LEU A 940 -13.69 22.41 -15.19
CA LEU A 940 -13.87 23.51 -16.15
C LEU A 940 -15.35 23.89 -16.23
N LEU A 941 -15.67 25.18 -16.36
CA LEU A 941 -17.06 25.59 -16.55
C LEU A 941 -17.55 25.32 -17.97
N THR A 942 -18.78 24.84 -18.09
CA THR A 942 -19.58 24.87 -19.33
C THR A 942 -20.77 25.80 -19.14
N TYR A 943 -21.55 26.09 -20.18
CA TYR A 943 -22.68 27.00 -20.04
C TYR A 943 -23.77 26.45 -19.09
N ASN A 944 -24.00 25.13 -19.10
CA ASN A 944 -25.07 24.47 -18.35
C ASN A 944 -24.60 23.73 -17.08
N GLY A 945 -23.30 23.77 -16.75
CA GLY A 945 -22.78 23.10 -15.57
C GLY A 945 -21.26 23.16 -15.46
N ARG A 946 -20.70 22.11 -14.87
CA ARG A 946 -19.26 21.93 -14.65
C ARG A 946 -18.82 20.64 -15.35
N LEU A 947 -17.60 20.67 -15.88
CA LEU A 947 -16.92 19.53 -16.48
C LEU A 947 -15.78 19.12 -15.56
N ASP A 948 -15.95 18.02 -14.82
CA ASP A 948 -14.90 17.47 -13.96
C ASP A 948 -13.84 16.69 -14.77
N MET A 949 -12.78 16.24 -14.08
CA MET A 949 -11.66 15.55 -14.72
C MET A 949 -12.02 14.15 -15.26
N ASN A 950 -13.01 13.46 -14.67
CA ASN A 950 -13.45 12.15 -15.16
C ASN A 950 -14.30 12.30 -16.42
N GLN A 951 -15.18 13.31 -16.45
CA GLN A 951 -15.93 13.66 -17.66
C GLN A 951 -14.99 14.14 -18.77
N MET A 952 -13.93 14.88 -18.44
CA MET A 952 -12.92 15.28 -19.43
C MET A 952 -12.18 14.07 -20.02
N GLU A 953 -11.81 13.10 -19.18
CA GLU A 953 -11.26 11.82 -19.64
C GLU A 953 -12.26 11.06 -20.53
N GLU A 954 -13.54 11.02 -20.18
CA GLU A 954 -14.56 10.38 -21.02
C GLU A 954 -14.67 11.06 -22.40
N LEU A 955 -14.64 12.41 -22.43
CA LEU A 955 -14.74 13.19 -23.66
C LEU A 955 -13.53 12.99 -24.57
N ILE A 956 -12.32 13.05 -24.02
CA ILE A 956 -11.08 13.12 -24.79
C ILE A 956 -10.39 11.74 -24.88
N GLY A 957 -10.44 10.96 -23.81
CA GLY A 957 -9.77 9.66 -23.66
C GLY A 957 -10.28 8.60 -24.64
N LEU A 958 -11.55 8.67 -25.09
CA LEU A 958 -12.08 7.80 -26.15
C LEU A 958 -11.27 7.90 -27.47
N GLY A 959 -10.64 9.04 -27.72
CA GLY A 959 -9.77 9.27 -28.88
C GLY A 959 -8.47 8.44 -28.86
N LYS A 960 -7.91 8.14 -27.67
CA LYS A 960 -6.69 7.31 -27.52
C LYS A 960 -6.86 5.94 -28.15
N PHE A 961 -8.03 5.32 -27.96
CA PHE A 961 -8.35 3.98 -28.44
C PHE A 961 -8.61 3.91 -29.95
N ARG A 962 -8.94 5.06 -30.56
CA ARG A 962 -9.23 5.16 -32.00
C ARG A 962 -8.03 5.71 -32.80
N ASN A 963 -6.85 5.79 -32.19
CA ASN A 963 -5.63 6.40 -32.76
C ASN A 963 -5.86 7.87 -33.18
N ARG A 964 -6.72 8.59 -32.44
CA ARG A 964 -7.19 9.96 -32.67
C ARG A 964 -6.93 10.83 -31.44
N GLN A 965 -5.72 10.72 -30.88
CA GLN A 965 -5.34 11.43 -29.66
C GLN A 965 -5.18 12.93 -29.95
N ILE A 966 -5.68 13.78 -29.04
CA ILE A 966 -5.46 15.23 -29.10
C ILE A 966 -3.96 15.51 -28.96
N ASP A 967 -3.39 16.29 -29.87
CA ASP A 967 -1.99 16.70 -29.82
C ASP A 967 -1.76 17.84 -28.82
N LEU A 968 -2.69 18.80 -28.77
CA LEU A 968 -2.59 19.98 -27.91
C LEU A 968 -3.95 20.41 -27.35
N LEU A 969 -4.05 20.44 -26.02
CA LEU A 969 -5.15 21.02 -25.26
C LEU A 969 -4.73 22.40 -24.71
N THR A 970 -5.35 23.47 -25.16
CA THR A 970 -5.06 24.84 -24.68
C THR A 970 -6.16 25.29 -23.74
N LEU A 971 -5.80 25.71 -22.53
CA LEU A 971 -6.69 26.22 -21.51
C LEU A 971 -6.38 27.71 -21.28
N SER A 972 -7.10 28.58 -21.98
CA SER A 972 -6.77 30.02 -22.10
C SER A 972 -7.20 30.86 -20.88
N ALA A 973 -8.37 30.58 -20.30
CA ALA A 973 -8.97 31.39 -19.22
C ALA A 973 -9.06 30.66 -17.87
N CYS A 974 -8.09 29.79 -17.57
CA CYS A 974 -8.02 29.06 -16.30
C CYS A 974 -7.75 30.00 -15.12
N GLN A 975 -8.50 29.85 -14.02
CA GLN A 975 -8.30 30.61 -12.80
C GLN A 975 -7.32 29.92 -11.83
N THR A 976 -6.26 29.21 -12.25
CA THR A 976 -5.87 28.07 -11.39
C THR A 976 -4.43 27.67 -11.16
N ALA A 977 -4.01 27.80 -9.90
CA ALA A 977 -4.14 26.74 -8.90
C ALA A 977 -4.30 27.40 -7.52
N MET A 978 -5.31 27.03 -6.73
CA MET A 978 -5.46 27.55 -5.36
C MET A 978 -4.35 26.98 -4.47
N GLY A 979 -3.27 27.74 -4.31
CA GLY A 979 -2.49 27.86 -3.07
C GLY A 979 -1.64 26.68 -2.57
N ASP A 980 -1.82 25.43 -3.01
CA ASP A 980 -1.06 24.29 -2.48
C ASP A 980 -0.37 23.39 -3.52
N GLU A 981 0.58 22.56 -3.05
CA GLU A 981 1.41 21.69 -3.89
C GLU A 981 0.60 20.57 -4.59
N ARG A 982 -0.54 20.14 -4.01
CA ARG A 982 -1.42 19.13 -4.62
C ARG A 982 -2.22 19.72 -5.77
N ALA A 983 -2.70 20.96 -5.68
CA ALA A 983 -3.40 21.61 -6.79
C ALA A 983 -2.53 21.72 -8.05
N ALA A 984 -1.21 21.89 -7.88
CA ALA A 984 -0.27 21.86 -9.00
C ALA A 984 -0.16 20.48 -9.66
N LEU A 985 -0.39 19.37 -8.93
CA LEU A 985 -0.46 18.03 -9.53
C LEU A 985 -1.64 17.90 -10.48
N GLY A 986 -2.80 18.46 -10.14
CA GLY A 986 -3.97 18.47 -11.03
C GLY A 986 -3.68 19.16 -12.36
N LEU A 987 -2.98 20.30 -12.33
CA LEU A 987 -2.56 21.01 -13.52
C LEU A 987 -1.49 20.22 -14.30
N CYS A 988 -0.45 19.72 -13.63
CA CYS A 988 0.61 18.92 -14.28
C CYS A 988 0.08 17.63 -14.91
N GLY A 989 -0.97 17.06 -14.33
CA GLY A 989 -1.59 15.81 -14.77
C GLY A 989 -2.72 15.99 -15.78
N ILE A 990 -3.16 17.22 -16.10
CA ILE A 990 -4.35 17.41 -16.93
C ILE A 990 -4.19 16.83 -18.34
N ALA A 991 -3.02 16.98 -18.96
CA ALA A 991 -2.76 16.39 -20.26
C ALA A 991 -2.91 14.86 -20.21
N LEU A 992 -2.39 14.23 -19.15
CA LEU A 992 -2.47 12.78 -18.97
C LEU A 992 -3.91 12.30 -18.76
N LYS A 993 -4.63 12.94 -17.83
CA LYS A 993 -6.01 12.61 -17.44
C LYS A 993 -7.01 12.90 -18.55
N ALA A 994 -6.93 14.06 -19.19
CA ALA A 994 -7.69 14.34 -20.41
C ALA A 994 -7.31 13.36 -21.51
N GLY A 995 -6.04 13.02 -21.61
CA GLY A 995 -5.50 12.15 -22.64
C GLY A 995 -4.96 12.85 -23.86
N ALA A 996 -4.62 14.13 -23.74
CA ALA A 996 -3.87 14.88 -24.75
C ALA A 996 -2.37 14.56 -24.66
N LYS A 997 -1.63 14.71 -25.77
CA LYS A 997 -0.16 14.59 -25.79
C LYS A 997 0.52 15.75 -25.05
N SER A 998 -0.09 16.93 -25.12
CA SER A 998 0.39 18.14 -24.45
C SER A 998 -0.76 19.07 -24.07
N ALA A 999 -0.51 19.90 -23.06
CA ALA A 999 -1.42 20.98 -22.69
C ALA A 999 -0.68 22.31 -22.54
N VAL A 1000 -1.33 23.41 -22.91
CA VAL A 1000 -0.93 24.76 -22.51
C VAL A 1000 -1.95 25.27 -21.50
N ALA A 1001 -1.51 25.64 -20.31
CA ALA A 1001 -2.39 26.09 -19.24
C ALA A 1001 -1.69 27.10 -18.33
N THR A 1002 -2.46 27.84 -17.54
CA THR A 1002 -1.97 28.91 -16.68
C THR A 1002 -1.87 28.45 -15.22
N LEU A 1003 -0.78 28.80 -14.52
CA LEU A 1003 -0.57 28.51 -13.08
C LEU A 1003 -1.48 29.34 -12.14
N TRP A 1004 -2.12 30.38 -12.66
CA TRP A 1004 -3.05 31.26 -11.95
C TRP A 1004 -3.91 32.05 -12.93
N SER A 1005 -4.92 32.75 -12.41
CA SER A 1005 -5.81 33.59 -13.20
C SER A 1005 -5.06 34.76 -13.86
N VAL A 1006 -5.19 34.87 -15.18
CA VAL A 1006 -4.65 35.97 -15.99
C VAL A 1006 -5.79 36.84 -16.52
N TYR A 1007 -5.48 38.11 -16.79
CA TYR A 1007 -6.42 39.02 -17.43
C TYR A 1007 -6.79 38.50 -18.82
N ASP A 1008 -8.09 38.37 -19.05
CA ASP A 1008 -8.69 37.79 -20.26
C ASP A 1008 -8.12 38.38 -21.57
N GLU A 1009 -8.02 39.72 -21.67
CA GLU A 1009 -7.43 40.39 -22.84
C GLU A 1009 -5.97 39.94 -23.09
N SER A 1010 -5.15 39.89 -22.04
CA SER A 1010 -3.75 39.47 -22.16
C SER A 1010 -3.61 37.99 -22.53
N ALA A 1011 -4.50 37.14 -22.02
CA ALA A 1011 -4.52 35.71 -22.32
C ALA A 1011 -4.88 35.45 -23.77
N SER A 1012 -5.97 36.07 -24.25
CA SER A 1012 -6.42 36.02 -25.64
C SER A 1012 -5.32 36.42 -26.63
N LEU A 1013 -4.60 37.52 -26.34
CA LEU A 1013 -3.49 37.99 -27.16
C LEU A 1013 -2.29 37.02 -27.16
N LEU A 1014 -1.92 36.46 -26.00
CA LEU A 1014 -0.77 35.57 -25.89
C LEU A 1014 -1.02 34.23 -26.59
N ILE A 1015 -2.20 33.63 -26.36
CA ILE A 1015 -2.59 32.37 -27.01
C ILE A 1015 -2.70 32.56 -28.52
N THR A 1016 -3.28 33.67 -28.98
CA THR A 1016 -3.32 33.99 -30.41
C THR A 1016 -1.90 34.05 -31.02
N GLU A 1017 -0.96 34.71 -30.33
CA GLU A 1017 0.43 34.75 -30.79
C GLU A 1017 1.10 33.38 -30.80
N PHE A 1018 0.85 32.58 -29.76
CA PHE A 1018 1.35 31.21 -29.68
C PHE A 1018 0.88 30.36 -30.88
N TYR A 1019 -0.39 30.44 -31.27
CA TYR A 1019 -0.89 29.73 -32.45
C TYR A 1019 -0.28 30.25 -33.77
N LYS A 1020 0.03 31.56 -33.88
CA LYS A 1020 0.76 32.11 -35.04
C LYS A 1020 2.14 31.49 -35.16
N GLU A 1021 2.89 31.46 -34.06
CA GLU A 1021 4.23 30.88 -33.98
C GLU A 1021 4.22 29.35 -34.20
N LEU A 1022 3.17 28.67 -33.75
CA LEU A 1022 3.02 27.22 -33.91
C LEU A 1022 2.83 26.78 -35.37
N ARG A 1023 2.28 27.67 -36.22
CA ARG A 1023 2.12 27.42 -37.66
C ARG A 1023 3.41 27.56 -38.46
N ILE A 1024 4.46 28.15 -37.89
CA ILE A 1024 5.77 28.26 -38.53
C ILE A 1024 6.37 26.85 -38.67
N SER A 1025 6.74 26.47 -39.91
CA SER A 1025 7.34 25.17 -40.19
C SER A 1025 8.62 24.95 -39.39
N GLY A 1026 8.77 23.79 -38.76
CA GLY A 1026 9.92 23.44 -37.91
C GLY A 1026 9.91 24.05 -36.49
N SER A 1027 8.93 24.89 -36.15
CA SER A 1027 8.80 25.46 -34.79
C SER A 1027 8.21 24.42 -33.83
N SER A 1028 8.90 24.09 -32.75
CA SER A 1028 8.36 23.21 -31.69
C SER A 1028 7.28 23.94 -30.88
N LYS A 1029 6.40 23.20 -30.19
CA LYS A 1029 5.40 23.81 -29.28
C LYS A 1029 6.09 24.67 -28.22
N ALA A 1030 7.22 24.20 -27.67
CA ALA A 1030 8.00 24.96 -26.68
C ALA A 1030 8.56 26.25 -27.28
N LYS A 1031 9.06 26.21 -28.52
CA LYS A 1031 9.61 27.39 -29.19
C LYS A 1031 8.53 28.41 -29.54
N ALA A 1032 7.36 27.93 -29.97
CA ALA A 1032 6.21 28.78 -30.24
C ALA A 1032 5.76 29.54 -28.98
N LEU A 1033 5.68 28.86 -27.84
CA LEU A 1033 5.32 29.51 -26.57
C LEU A 1033 6.40 30.48 -26.12
N GLN A 1034 7.68 30.10 -26.25
CA GLN A 1034 8.81 30.99 -25.96
C GLN A 1034 8.74 32.28 -26.77
N ASN A 1035 8.47 32.20 -28.07
CA ASN A 1035 8.41 33.37 -28.95
C ASN A 1035 7.24 34.29 -28.57
N ALA A 1036 6.06 33.72 -28.26
CA ALA A 1036 4.92 34.49 -27.75
C ALA A 1036 5.25 35.21 -26.43
N GLN A 1037 5.88 34.52 -25.48
CA GLN A 1037 6.30 35.10 -24.19
C GLN A 1037 7.37 36.21 -24.37
N LYS A 1038 8.35 36.00 -25.26
CA LYS A 1038 9.37 37.01 -25.59
C LYS A 1038 8.77 38.25 -26.26
N LYS A 1039 7.75 38.07 -27.10
CA LYS A 1039 7.02 39.19 -27.70
C LYS A 1039 6.31 40.03 -26.62
N PHE A 1040 5.65 39.39 -25.67
CA PHE A 1040 5.04 40.07 -24.53
C PHE A 1040 6.08 40.81 -23.67
N LEU A 1041 7.20 40.16 -23.39
CA LEU A 1041 8.30 40.76 -22.64
C LEU A 1041 8.86 42.04 -23.30
N SER A 1042 8.89 42.08 -24.65
CA SER A 1042 9.35 43.24 -25.41
C SER A 1042 8.36 44.42 -25.43
N GLN A 1043 7.09 44.18 -25.10
CA GLN A 1043 6.04 45.19 -25.11
C GLN A 1043 5.87 45.80 -23.73
N LYS A 1044 6.06 47.12 -23.61
CA LYS A 1044 6.02 47.83 -22.31
C LYS A 1044 4.73 47.59 -21.50
N ALA A 1045 3.59 47.41 -22.17
CA ALA A 1045 2.30 47.13 -21.53
C ALA A 1045 2.23 45.73 -20.88
N TYR A 1046 2.95 44.75 -21.43
CA TYR A 1046 2.88 43.34 -21.01
C TYR A 1046 4.22 42.78 -20.50
N ALA A 1047 5.24 43.64 -20.35
CA ALA A 1047 6.57 43.24 -19.91
C ALA A 1047 6.60 42.60 -18.51
N HIS A 1048 5.59 42.91 -17.68
CA HIS A 1048 5.48 42.33 -16.34
C HIS A 1048 5.21 40.80 -16.41
N PRO A 1049 5.96 39.95 -15.68
CA PRO A 1049 5.83 38.49 -15.74
C PRO A 1049 4.43 37.94 -15.48
N ALA A 1050 3.59 38.65 -14.72
CA ALA A 1050 2.20 38.26 -14.47
C ALA A 1050 1.39 38.00 -15.76
N TYR A 1051 1.74 38.63 -16.89
CA TYR A 1051 1.00 38.49 -18.15
C TYR A 1051 1.45 37.32 -19.02
N TRP A 1052 2.69 36.85 -18.88
CA TRP A 1052 3.26 35.85 -19.80
C TRP A 1052 3.85 34.62 -19.10
N ALA A 1053 4.37 34.76 -17.88
CA ALA A 1053 4.97 33.67 -17.12
C ALA A 1053 3.99 32.56 -16.69
N PRO A 1054 2.70 32.82 -16.39
CA PRO A 1054 1.83 31.74 -15.92
C PRO A 1054 1.59 30.64 -16.95
N PHE A 1055 1.73 30.93 -18.25
CA PHE A 1055 1.54 29.96 -19.33
C PHE A 1055 2.65 28.91 -19.31
N LEU A 1056 2.27 27.67 -19.03
CA LEU A 1056 3.14 26.50 -19.06
C LEU A 1056 2.76 25.61 -20.25
N LEU A 1057 3.78 25.10 -20.93
CA LEU A 1057 3.63 23.94 -21.81
C LEU A 1057 3.90 22.67 -20.99
N ILE A 1058 2.94 21.75 -20.96
CA ILE A 1058 2.94 20.52 -20.17
C ILE A 1058 2.92 19.32 -21.11
N GLY A 1059 3.86 18.38 -20.94
CA GLY A 1059 3.93 17.14 -21.72
C GLY A 1059 4.78 17.25 -22.99
N ASN A 1060 4.28 16.73 -24.12
CA ASN A 1060 5.00 16.72 -25.39
C ASN A 1060 5.32 18.16 -25.87
N TRP A 1061 6.57 18.42 -26.19
CA TRP A 1061 7.05 19.79 -26.46
C TRP A 1061 7.45 20.05 -27.91
N TYR A 1062 7.54 19.01 -28.74
CA TYR A 1062 8.16 19.05 -30.07
C TYR A 1062 7.15 18.87 -31.21
#